data_AF-A0A2D9RUT0-F1
#
_entry.id   AF-A0A2D9RUT0-F1
#
_cell.length_a   1.000
_cell.length_b   1.000
_cell.length_c   1.000
_cell.angle_alpha   90.00
_cell.angle_beta   90.00
_cell.angle_gamma   90.00
#
_symmetry.space_group_name_H-M   'P 1'
#
loop_
_entity.id
_entity.type
_entity.pdbx_description
1 polymer ?
#
loop_
_entity_poly.entity_id
_entity_poly.type
_entity_poly.pdbx_seq_one_letter_code
_entity_poly.pdbx_strand_id
1 'polypeptide(L)'
;MKLLLILFILLFNINTYSKNNIISVNKDSVINFNQELKKFNDSISNEIYPNIFQKDHFKLNKKIIIKNKDNINKLYRLSQINTTTNNQFNNLNTYGSISRGVTIGNNQNSVLDSELDLQISGNLSEKVSIKASIQDSNLPLQDNGYSQQLDEFDQIFIELKSDKWKIRGGDIDLKKNNSFFGNFNKRIQGLSFNTNINKSIEIETSGAMVKGKYKRSQINSQNGNQGPYKLIGQNGELYVLIVTGSESVYVNGIKLERGIDKDYTINYNAGEIIFNSKFQIMADMRIEVEYQLSEKNFNSFISYSNIKISNQRFTQNLSFYNESDLKNQSLQQNLSDDQKEILANAGDNDQLMNASSGSISQYNENRILYKKELINGVEIYVYSNNETDELYSVKFSNVGENQGDYILIANNAIENIYEYVSPENGEKQGDYDPQFKLVSPEKLQLIVYNLNFESEKNTQFSLEFASSFKDKNLFSNIDDEDNNGYASKLSYFSENNFRDNIYIQSKINANYINKKFKTIERIYNPEFKRDWDLNEVLISNENQFLINLELELRKKNLGSLSYQVEKLEFENNYEGNRNSLNIKLNEFDNIEILSNSSIMKSENIYGLSEFKRSKNVINYNYGTGWSNISYNYEKKTGNNNLNNTLNSDFGYENFEIKKGFGEIKRSFIEFGYRKKINDSLIGNNLEKVNYSNIYFIDTQIINNGKSKINIYINQNNFFSRQNNNIEKYLNTKLIQSQKILKNMINSDLYFESNHGNMPQQEYTFVEVEQGLGSYKWIDLNANNIQELEEFEIAAFQDEGRYIRVLLPNQIFVKTYQNKFNYSLRINFSRLKNSENIIKKALSNISNQFQYSIDKKSNLEINPKTEINPFKIDEENLLAYNYNIKNVFYINKAKQRHSLILTYSKSEAKNNFSFGSTKSSLDFKRIKIIHKIDNIYLFELIGDRETKSSWSENYNEKNYILNTEKISPKFTYLAGEFNRINFTYKKLKINNSLGNQEFLDQQQFGLSLFLNQKEKRGFISEFNYYRNKFNGNSNSIISYVMMNGLQNGENYTWSFKFQQKLSKLIDINFLYFGRKSQNSETIHNGSIQFKAIF
;
A
#
# COMPACT_ATOMS: atom_id res chain seq x y z
N MET A 1 -23.18 36.90 -10.45
CA MET A 1 -22.62 38.27 -10.57
C MET A 1 -23.16 39.25 -9.53
N LYS A 2 -24.47 39.56 -9.44
CA LYS A 2 -25.01 40.50 -8.44
C LYS A 2 -24.73 40.10 -6.98
N LEU A 3 -24.88 38.83 -6.62
CA LEU A 3 -24.58 38.32 -5.27
C LEU A 3 -23.09 38.45 -4.89
N LEU A 4 -22.21 38.22 -5.87
CA LEU A 4 -20.74 38.35 -5.75
C LEU A 4 -20.32 39.81 -5.59
N LEU A 5 -20.96 40.74 -6.31
CA LEU A 5 -20.77 42.18 -6.15
C LEU A 5 -21.24 42.65 -4.76
N ILE A 6 -22.35 42.09 -4.25
CA ILE A 6 -22.91 42.38 -2.93
C ILE A 6 -21.97 41.89 -1.82
N LEU A 7 -21.40 40.69 -1.94
CA LEU A 7 -20.37 40.18 -1.02
C LEU A 7 -19.08 41.02 -1.07
N PHE A 8 -18.68 41.47 -2.27
CA PHE A 8 -17.50 42.32 -2.46
C PHE A 8 -17.65 43.70 -1.80
N ILE A 9 -18.85 44.28 -1.83
CA ILE A 9 -19.17 45.57 -1.18
C ILE A 9 -19.29 45.41 0.35
N LEU A 10 -19.79 44.27 0.83
CA LEU A 10 -19.86 43.97 2.27
C LEU A 10 -18.47 43.78 2.89
N LEU A 11 -17.54 43.15 2.17
CA LEU A 11 -16.14 42.98 2.59
C LEU A 11 -15.35 44.30 2.59
N PHE A 12 -15.68 45.25 1.69
CA PHE A 12 -15.01 46.55 1.64
C PHE A 12 -15.49 47.54 2.71
N ASN A 13 -16.77 47.50 3.12
CA ASN A 13 -17.30 48.43 4.12
C ASN A 13 -16.94 48.09 5.57
N ILE A 14 -16.40 46.89 5.85
CA ILE A 14 -15.82 46.57 7.16
C ILE A 14 -14.47 47.30 7.38
N ASN A 15 -13.84 47.84 6.33
CA ASN A 15 -12.57 48.58 6.43
C ASN A 15 -12.68 50.04 6.90
N THR A 16 -13.88 50.64 6.99
CA THR A 16 -14.02 52.07 7.33
C THR A 16 -14.32 52.37 8.80
N TYR A 17 -14.55 51.35 9.65
CA TYR A 17 -14.84 51.52 11.08
C TYR A 17 -13.71 50.99 12.01
N SER A 18 -12.45 51.34 11.71
CA SER A 18 -11.32 51.04 12.62
C SER A 18 -10.43 52.24 12.95
N LYS A 19 -11.00 53.45 13.06
CA LYS A 19 -10.29 54.58 13.67
C LYS A 19 -11.09 55.15 14.83
N ASN A 20 -10.46 55.08 16.01
CA ASN A 20 -10.82 55.72 17.28
C ASN A 20 -11.99 55.08 18.04
N ASN A 21 -11.70 53.95 18.71
CA ASN A 21 -12.08 53.77 20.12
C ASN A 21 -11.18 52.69 20.73
N ILE A 22 -10.24 53.12 21.57
CA ILE A 22 -9.44 52.24 22.40
C ILE A 22 -10.37 51.70 23.48
N ILE A 23 -10.80 50.45 23.35
CA ILE A 23 -11.44 49.74 24.46
C ILE A 23 -10.31 49.18 25.32
N SER A 24 -10.04 49.84 26.45
CA SER A 24 -9.26 49.28 27.54
C SER A 24 -10.06 48.16 28.20
N VAL A 25 -9.79 46.90 27.84
CA VAL A 25 -10.41 45.74 28.50
C VAL A 25 -9.56 45.40 29.71
N ASN A 26 -10.06 45.75 30.90
CA ASN A 26 -9.56 45.20 32.16
C ASN A 26 -9.82 43.69 32.18
N LYS A 27 -8.85 42.95 32.74
CA LYS A 27 -8.67 41.49 32.62
C LYS A 27 -9.84 40.59 33.08
N ASP A 28 -10.91 41.14 33.66
CA ASP A 28 -11.97 40.35 34.30
C ASP A 28 -13.41 40.70 33.89
N SER A 29 -13.65 41.33 32.73
CA SER A 29 -15.05 41.63 32.30
C SER A 29 -15.51 40.76 31.12
N VAL A 30 -16.57 39.98 31.35
CA VAL A 30 -17.27 39.20 30.32
C VAL A 30 -18.12 40.14 29.46
N ILE A 31 -17.87 40.11 28.14
CA ILE A 31 -18.62 40.90 27.16
C ILE A 31 -20.07 40.39 27.10
N ASN A 32 -21.03 41.25 27.49
CA ASN A 32 -22.45 40.95 27.37
C ASN A 32 -22.91 41.14 25.92
N PHE A 33 -22.93 40.03 25.17
CA PHE A 33 -23.26 40.01 23.75
C PHE A 33 -24.62 40.64 23.43
N ASN A 34 -25.63 40.50 24.29
CA ASN A 34 -26.95 41.11 24.04
C ASN A 34 -26.91 42.63 24.12
N GLN A 35 -26.03 43.20 24.95
CA GLN A 35 -25.88 44.63 25.11
C GLN A 35 -25.08 45.25 23.95
N GLU A 36 -24.06 44.55 23.45
CA GLU A 36 -23.32 44.93 22.25
C GLU A 36 -24.16 44.75 20.97
N LEU A 37 -25.01 43.72 20.90
CA LEU A 37 -25.96 43.53 19.79
C LEU A 37 -27.05 44.63 19.78
N LYS A 38 -27.48 45.09 20.97
CA LYS A 38 -28.42 46.21 21.07
C LYS A 38 -27.78 47.52 20.65
N LYS A 39 -26.54 47.80 21.05
CA LYS A 39 -25.76 48.95 20.55
C LYS A 39 -25.50 48.89 19.04
N PHE A 40 -25.34 47.68 18.47
CA PHE A 40 -25.19 47.48 17.04
C PHE A 40 -26.52 47.69 16.28
N ASN A 41 -27.64 47.26 16.85
CA ASN A 41 -28.96 47.53 16.27
C ASN A 41 -29.38 49.01 16.42
N ASP A 42 -29.09 49.64 17.55
CA ASP A 42 -29.38 51.05 17.81
C ASP A 42 -28.46 51.99 17.01
N SER A 43 -27.32 51.50 16.49
CA SER A 43 -26.42 52.25 15.60
C SER A 43 -26.74 52.12 14.11
N ILE A 44 -27.72 51.28 13.75
CA ILE A 44 -28.28 51.20 12.40
C ILE A 44 -29.43 52.20 12.30
N SER A 45 -29.13 53.42 11.81
CA SER A 45 -30.17 54.40 11.51
C SER A 45 -30.91 54.03 10.20
N ASN A 46 -32.23 54.20 10.20
CA ASN A 46 -33.12 53.89 9.07
C ASN A 46 -32.92 54.78 7.82
N GLU A 47 -31.94 55.69 7.82
CA GLU A 47 -31.72 56.64 6.73
C GLU A 47 -30.68 56.20 5.68
N ILE A 48 -29.96 55.09 5.89
CA ILE A 48 -28.83 54.69 5.01
C ILE A 48 -29.11 53.40 4.18
N TYR A 49 -30.25 52.74 4.36
CA TYR A 49 -30.56 51.51 3.61
C TYR A 49 -31.55 51.77 2.45
N PRO A 50 -31.19 51.49 1.18
CA PRO A 50 -32.20 51.42 0.14
C PRO A 50 -33.11 50.20 0.38
N ASN A 51 -34.43 50.39 0.29
CA ASN A 51 -35.53 49.42 0.44
C ASN A 51 -35.42 48.11 -0.38
N ILE A 52 -34.34 47.91 -1.13
CA ILE A 52 -34.03 46.70 -1.91
C ILE A 52 -33.58 45.54 -1.01
N PHE A 53 -33.02 45.81 0.18
CA PHE A 53 -32.52 44.76 1.08
C PHE A 53 -33.60 44.05 1.92
N GLN A 54 -34.86 44.51 1.90
CA GLN A 54 -35.99 43.88 2.60
C GLN A 54 -36.81 42.91 1.74
N LYS A 55 -36.46 42.72 0.46
CA LYS A 55 -37.17 41.78 -0.42
C LYS A 55 -36.34 40.52 -0.68
N ASP A 56 -36.89 39.38 -0.26
CA ASP A 56 -36.37 38.07 -0.63
C ASP A 56 -36.51 37.87 -2.15
N HIS A 57 -35.38 37.67 -2.83
CA HIS A 57 -35.35 37.36 -4.26
C HIS A 57 -35.01 35.89 -4.49
N PHE A 58 -35.99 35.12 -4.95
CA PHE A 58 -35.81 33.72 -5.35
C PHE A 58 -35.75 33.62 -6.88
N LYS A 59 -34.76 32.90 -7.42
CA LYS A 59 -34.66 32.61 -8.87
C LYS A 59 -35.65 31.54 -9.34
N LEU A 60 -36.14 30.70 -8.42
CA LEU A 60 -37.12 29.66 -8.70
C LEU A 60 -38.46 30.04 -8.08
N ASN A 61 -39.54 29.84 -8.84
CA ASN A 61 -40.89 30.05 -8.32
C ASN A 61 -41.11 29.08 -7.15
N LYS A 62 -41.49 29.60 -5.96
CA LYS A 62 -41.71 28.79 -4.75
C LYS A 62 -42.71 27.64 -4.96
N LYS A 63 -43.58 27.74 -5.97
CA LYS A 63 -44.53 26.69 -6.37
C LYS A 63 -43.88 25.46 -7.04
N ILE A 64 -42.66 25.60 -7.57
CA ILE A 64 -41.89 24.52 -8.24
C ILE A 64 -41.00 23.78 -7.23
N ILE A 65 -40.80 24.34 -6.03
CA ILE A 65 -40.13 23.66 -4.93
C ILE A 65 -41.11 22.63 -4.37
N ILE A 66 -40.98 21.38 -4.81
CA ILE A 66 -41.67 20.24 -4.18
C ILE A 66 -41.17 20.21 -2.73
N LYS A 67 -42.07 20.45 -1.78
CA LYS A 67 -41.81 20.16 -0.37
C LYS A 67 -41.79 18.66 -0.22
N ASN A 68 -40.67 18.02 -0.53
CA ASN A 68 -40.46 16.66 -0.08
C ASN A 68 -40.35 16.75 1.45
N LYS A 69 -41.43 16.33 2.12
CA LYS A 69 -41.56 16.34 3.58
C LYS A 69 -41.20 15.01 4.21
N ASP A 70 -40.73 14.06 3.41
CA ASP A 70 -40.36 12.76 3.92
C ASP A 70 -38.83 12.67 3.99
N ASN A 71 -38.37 12.60 5.25
CA ASN A 71 -37.06 12.12 5.73
C ASN A 71 -35.93 13.03 6.20
N ILE A 72 -36.06 14.35 6.38
CA ILE A 72 -35.05 15.08 7.18
C ILE A 72 -35.70 16.24 7.96
N ASN A 73 -35.68 16.16 9.30
CA ASN A 73 -35.26 17.24 10.22
C ASN A 73 -35.61 16.91 11.68
N LYS A 74 -34.69 16.24 12.39
CA LYS A 74 -34.50 16.58 13.82
C LYS A 74 -34.00 18.03 13.84
N LEU A 75 -34.85 18.97 14.24
CA LEU A 75 -34.42 20.34 14.51
C LEU A 75 -33.43 20.30 15.69
N TYR A 76 -32.14 20.48 15.40
CA TYR A 76 -31.16 20.76 16.44
C TYR A 76 -31.41 22.18 16.95
N ARG A 77 -32.01 22.30 18.13
CA ARG A 77 -31.93 23.52 18.92
C ARG A 77 -30.47 23.62 19.38
N LEU A 78 -29.75 24.66 18.94
CA LEU A 78 -28.49 25.05 19.55
C LEU A 78 -28.77 25.38 21.02
N SER A 79 -28.56 24.40 21.91
CA SER A 79 -28.55 24.63 23.34
C SER A 79 -27.35 25.51 23.66
N GLN A 80 -27.57 26.62 24.37
CA GLN A 80 -26.47 27.36 25.00
C GLN A 80 -25.68 26.40 25.87
N ILE A 81 -24.40 26.23 25.53
CA ILE A 81 -23.46 25.49 26.34
C ILE A 81 -23.27 26.30 27.62
N ASN A 82 -23.83 25.85 28.74
CA ASN A 82 -23.44 26.32 30.06
C ASN A 82 -22.06 25.75 30.39
N THR A 83 -21.00 26.28 29.79
CA THR A 83 -19.63 25.99 30.25
C THR A 83 -19.23 27.02 31.30
N THR A 84 -19.32 26.62 32.56
CA THR A 84 -18.41 27.13 33.59
C THR A 84 -16.99 26.81 33.15
N THR A 85 -16.19 27.83 32.84
CA THR A 85 -14.79 27.70 32.44
C THR A 85 -13.95 27.26 33.66
N ASN A 86 -13.88 25.96 33.92
CA ASN A 86 -12.83 25.40 34.75
C ASN A 86 -11.57 25.23 33.89
N ASN A 87 -10.61 26.14 34.04
CA ASN A 87 -9.25 26.06 33.47
C ASN A 87 -8.43 24.94 34.14
N GLN A 88 -8.82 23.67 33.99
CA GLN A 88 -8.06 22.52 34.51
C GLN A 88 -7.33 21.70 33.43
N PHE A 89 -7.53 21.98 32.13
CA PHE A 89 -6.89 21.26 31.02
C PHE A 89 -5.62 21.96 30.50
N ASN A 90 -4.69 22.36 31.37
CA ASN A 90 -3.51 23.14 30.95
C ASN A 90 -2.41 22.32 30.24
N ASN A 91 -2.51 20.98 30.19
CA ASN A 91 -1.47 20.08 29.66
C ASN A 91 -1.96 19.19 28.50
N LEU A 92 -2.90 19.66 27.67
CA LEU A 92 -3.29 18.98 26.43
C LEU A 92 -2.58 19.60 25.23
N ASN A 93 -1.85 18.77 24.48
CA ASN A 93 -1.27 19.10 23.20
C ASN A 93 -2.18 18.52 22.10
N THR A 94 -2.78 19.41 21.32
CA THR A 94 -3.52 19.08 20.11
C THR A 94 -2.65 19.40 18.90
N TYR A 95 -2.68 18.54 17.90
CA TYR A 95 -2.00 18.74 16.62
C TYR A 95 -2.93 18.32 15.50
N GLY A 96 -2.94 19.07 14.40
CA GLY A 96 -3.66 18.68 13.18
C GLY A 96 -4.59 19.75 12.67
N SER A 97 -5.57 19.38 11.85
CA SER A 97 -6.55 20.30 11.31
C SER A 97 -7.92 19.69 10.99
N ILE A 98 -8.94 20.54 11.00
CA ILE A 98 -10.30 20.21 10.55
C ILE A 98 -10.63 21.16 9.42
N SER A 99 -11.00 20.65 8.25
CA SER A 99 -11.42 21.45 7.12
C SER A 99 -12.84 21.10 6.66
N ARG A 100 -13.61 22.13 6.31
CA ARG A 100 -14.95 22.02 5.73
C ARG A 100 -15.05 22.98 4.56
N GLY A 101 -15.20 22.42 3.36
CA GLY A 101 -15.29 23.11 2.09
C GLY A 101 -16.65 22.89 1.44
N VAL A 102 -17.16 23.90 0.75
CA VAL A 102 -18.30 23.77 -0.16
C VAL A 102 -17.86 24.32 -1.50
N THR A 103 -18.01 23.52 -2.55
CA THR A 103 -17.69 23.89 -3.93
C THR A 103 -18.98 23.93 -4.75
N ILE A 104 -19.24 25.04 -5.43
CA ILE A 104 -20.44 25.27 -6.24
C ILE A 104 -20.01 25.75 -7.62
N GLY A 105 -20.52 25.09 -8.67
CA GLY A 105 -20.36 25.54 -10.05
C GLY A 105 -21.68 25.59 -10.80
N ASN A 106 -21.69 26.21 -11.99
CA ASN A 106 -22.81 26.13 -12.92
C ASN A 106 -22.73 24.93 -13.87
N ASN A 107 -21.58 24.22 -13.89
CA ASN A 107 -21.31 23.05 -14.72
C ASN A 107 -20.95 21.81 -13.88
N GLN A 108 -21.26 21.83 -12.58
CA GLN A 108 -21.10 20.71 -11.65
C GLN A 108 -22.08 20.85 -10.48
N ASN A 109 -22.38 19.74 -9.81
CA ASN A 109 -23.19 19.76 -8.59
C ASN A 109 -22.45 20.43 -7.43
N SER A 110 -23.21 20.79 -6.38
CA SER A 110 -22.61 21.29 -5.13
C SER A 110 -21.95 20.15 -4.38
N VAL A 111 -20.64 20.24 -4.17
CA VAL A 111 -19.85 19.22 -3.46
C VAL A 111 -19.46 19.76 -2.08
N LEU A 112 -19.61 18.92 -1.05
CA LEU A 112 -19.17 19.21 0.32
C LEU A 112 -17.85 18.45 0.58
N ASP A 113 -16.77 19.20 0.72
CA ASP A 113 -15.44 18.66 1.02
C ASP A 113 -15.22 18.67 2.54
N SER A 114 -14.86 17.53 3.12
CA SER A 114 -14.63 17.40 4.56
C SER A 114 -13.33 16.65 4.80
N GLU A 115 -12.49 17.23 5.65
CA GLU A 115 -11.24 16.61 6.09
C GLU A 115 -11.10 16.83 7.61
N LEU A 116 -10.67 15.81 8.32
CA LEU A 116 -10.33 15.84 9.73
C LEU A 116 -9.06 15.02 9.88
N ASP A 117 -8.03 15.63 10.46
CA ASP A 117 -6.82 14.98 10.93
C ASP A 117 -6.50 15.61 12.27
N LEU A 118 -6.72 14.89 13.36
CA LEU A 118 -6.57 15.43 14.71
C LEU A 118 -5.88 14.42 15.61
N GLN A 119 -4.75 14.84 16.17
CA GLN A 119 -4.02 14.13 17.20
C GLN A 119 -4.11 14.89 18.51
N ILE A 120 -4.44 14.19 19.59
CA ILE A 120 -4.57 14.76 20.93
C ILE A 120 -3.68 13.96 21.86
N SER A 121 -2.88 14.62 22.69
CA SER A 121 -2.08 13.96 23.72
C SER A 121 -1.95 14.84 24.95
N GLY A 122 -1.99 14.26 26.15
CA GLY A 122 -1.74 15.01 27.38
C GLY A 122 -2.54 14.53 28.57
N ASN A 123 -2.54 15.32 29.65
CA ASN A 123 -3.22 14.98 30.89
C ASN A 123 -4.59 15.67 30.98
N LEU A 124 -5.66 14.89 31.12
CA LEU A 124 -7.00 15.38 31.43
C LEU A 124 -7.14 15.75 32.92
N SER A 125 -6.38 15.09 33.79
CA SER A 125 -6.22 15.40 35.22
C SER A 125 -4.87 14.88 35.71
N GLU A 126 -4.52 15.03 37.00
CA GLU A 126 -3.28 14.47 37.57
C GLU A 126 -3.13 12.96 37.37
N LYS A 127 -4.25 12.22 37.25
CA LYS A 127 -4.27 10.75 37.22
C LYS A 127 -4.79 10.16 35.90
N VAL A 128 -5.19 10.99 34.95
CA VAL A 128 -5.80 10.53 33.69
C VAL A 128 -5.16 11.26 32.52
N SER A 129 -4.62 10.50 31.56
CA SER A 129 -4.10 10.99 30.29
C SER A 129 -4.96 10.53 29.12
N ILE A 130 -4.93 11.31 28.03
CA ILE A 130 -5.58 11.02 26.75
C ILE A 130 -4.52 10.93 25.66
N LYS A 131 -4.74 10.00 24.73
CA LYS A 131 -4.06 9.92 23.44
C LYS A 131 -5.10 9.60 22.38
N ALA A 132 -5.28 10.45 21.37
CA ALA A 132 -6.22 10.21 20.28
C ALA A 132 -5.58 10.51 18.92
N SER A 133 -6.03 9.79 17.91
CA SER A 133 -5.75 10.01 16.50
C SER A 133 -7.07 9.81 15.76
N ILE A 134 -7.61 10.87 15.18
CA ILE A 134 -8.91 10.88 14.52
C ILE A 134 -8.69 11.39 13.11
N GLN A 135 -9.11 10.61 12.12
CA GLN A 135 -8.94 10.95 10.71
C GLN A 135 -10.21 10.62 9.94
N ASP A 136 -10.58 11.50 9.02
CA ASP A 136 -11.71 11.35 8.11
C ASP A 136 -11.45 12.18 6.86
N SER A 137 -11.53 11.57 5.67
CA SER A 137 -11.28 12.21 4.38
C SER A 137 -12.15 11.59 3.29
N ASN A 138 -12.90 12.44 2.57
CA ASN A 138 -13.77 12.00 1.47
C ASN A 138 -13.07 11.90 0.10
N LEU A 139 -11.80 12.30 -0.01
CA LEU A 139 -11.09 12.32 -1.31
C LEU A 139 -10.24 11.06 -1.50
N PRO A 140 -10.45 10.28 -2.58
CA PRO A 140 -9.55 9.19 -2.92
C PRO A 140 -8.19 9.77 -3.27
N LEU A 141 -7.14 9.33 -2.58
CA LEU A 141 -5.77 9.77 -2.88
C LEU A 141 -5.25 8.95 -4.07
N GLN A 142 -4.62 9.63 -5.03
CA GLN A 142 -4.02 8.98 -6.20
C GLN A 142 -2.53 8.71 -5.95
N ASP A 143 -2.15 7.43 -5.98
CA ASP A 143 -0.74 7.00 -5.99
C ASP A 143 -0.45 6.21 -7.27
N ASN A 144 0.65 6.54 -7.94
CA ASN A 144 0.98 6.09 -9.32
C ASN A 144 -0.15 6.29 -10.35
N GLY A 145 -1.07 7.23 -10.09
CA GLY A 145 -2.23 7.54 -10.92
C GLY A 145 -3.39 6.56 -10.82
N TYR A 146 -3.46 5.73 -9.77
CA TYR A 146 -4.64 4.93 -9.43
C TYR A 146 -5.27 5.48 -8.16
N SER A 147 -6.60 5.48 -8.09
CA SER A 147 -7.33 5.96 -6.90
C SER A 147 -7.30 4.89 -5.81
N GLN A 148 -7.00 5.29 -4.57
CA GLN A 148 -6.87 4.38 -3.42
C GLN A 148 -7.76 4.85 -2.27
N GLN A 149 -8.46 3.90 -1.63
CA GLN A 149 -9.04 4.12 -0.30
C GLN A 149 -7.93 3.93 0.74
N LEU A 150 -7.64 4.98 1.52
CA LEU A 150 -6.57 4.96 2.52
C LEU A 150 -7.04 4.58 3.92
N ASP A 151 -8.31 4.21 4.09
CA ASP A 151 -8.94 3.93 5.38
C ASP A 151 -8.26 2.79 6.17
N GLU A 152 -7.36 2.04 5.52
CA GLU A 152 -6.57 0.96 6.13
C GLU A 152 -5.15 1.33 6.59
N PHE A 153 -4.65 2.54 6.29
CA PHE A 153 -3.25 2.92 6.55
C PHE A 153 -3.04 3.60 7.90
N ASP A 154 -3.98 4.43 8.34
CA ASP A 154 -3.87 5.23 9.56
C ASP A 154 -4.72 4.67 10.72
N GLN A 155 -4.17 4.63 11.94
CA GLN A 155 -4.91 4.13 13.11
C GLN A 155 -5.85 5.21 13.65
N ILE A 156 -7.16 4.94 13.61
CA ILE A 156 -8.19 5.83 14.16
C ILE A 156 -8.55 5.35 15.57
N PHE A 157 -8.12 6.05 16.62
CA PHE A 157 -8.39 5.63 17.99
C PHE A 157 -8.48 6.78 18.99
N ILE A 158 -9.13 6.53 20.12
CA ILE A 158 -9.11 7.37 21.32
C ILE A 158 -8.75 6.48 22.50
N GLU A 159 -7.69 6.83 23.21
CA GLU A 159 -7.15 6.08 24.35
C GLU A 159 -7.15 6.98 25.60
N LEU A 160 -7.75 6.50 26.67
CA LEU A 160 -7.73 7.08 28.01
C LEU A 160 -6.96 6.15 28.94
N LYS A 161 -6.04 6.71 29.72
CA LYS A 161 -5.18 5.92 30.60
C LYS A 161 -5.10 6.56 31.98
N SER A 162 -5.20 5.72 33.02
CA SER A 162 -4.89 6.04 34.41
C SER A 162 -3.83 5.09 34.96
N ASP A 163 -3.52 5.18 36.26
CA ASP A 163 -2.54 4.31 36.93
C ASP A 163 -3.03 2.85 37.01
N LYS A 164 -4.35 2.66 37.13
CA LYS A 164 -4.98 1.35 37.31
C LYS A 164 -5.71 0.82 36.10
N TRP A 165 -6.07 1.67 35.13
CA TRP A 165 -6.91 1.25 34.01
C TRP A 165 -6.54 1.97 32.72
N LYS A 166 -6.92 1.36 31.60
CA LYS A 166 -6.71 1.85 30.25
C LYS A 166 -7.94 1.49 29.41
N ILE A 167 -8.54 2.47 28.77
CA ILE A 167 -9.66 2.30 27.82
C ILE A 167 -9.20 2.79 26.47
N ARG A 168 -9.43 2.02 25.41
CA ARG A 168 -9.17 2.44 24.05
C ARG A 168 -10.36 2.11 23.16
N GLY A 169 -10.85 3.11 22.44
CA GLY A 169 -11.89 2.98 21.42
C GLY A 169 -11.35 3.24 20.02
N GLY A 170 -11.99 2.66 19.01
CA GLY A 170 -11.53 2.68 17.62
C GLY A 170 -10.62 1.49 17.32
N ASP A 171 -9.54 1.73 16.59
CA ASP A 171 -8.59 0.72 16.16
C ASP A 171 -7.75 0.18 17.32
N ILE A 172 -7.73 -1.14 17.47
CA ILE A 172 -7.07 -1.85 18.56
C ILE A 172 -6.25 -3.01 17.96
N ASP A 173 -4.99 -3.10 18.37
CA ASP A 173 -4.12 -4.25 18.08
C ASP A 173 -4.16 -5.23 19.26
N LEU A 174 -4.82 -6.38 19.10
CA LEU A 174 -4.81 -7.47 20.07
C LEU A 174 -3.64 -8.42 19.79
N LYS A 175 -2.55 -8.31 20.55
CA LYS A 175 -1.40 -9.22 20.48
C LYS A 175 -1.34 -10.10 21.72
N LYS A 176 -1.61 -11.40 21.57
CA LYS A 176 -1.66 -12.38 22.66
C LYS A 176 -0.66 -13.50 22.39
N ASN A 177 0.36 -13.56 23.26
CA ASN A 177 1.51 -14.46 23.12
C ASN A 177 1.72 -15.33 24.38
N ASN A 178 0.75 -15.36 25.29
CA ASN A 178 0.91 -15.92 26.64
C ASN A 178 0.37 -17.35 26.80
N SER A 179 -0.16 -17.96 25.73
CA SER A 179 -0.82 -19.28 25.77
C SER A 179 -0.48 -20.07 24.52
N PHE A 180 -0.14 -21.34 24.64
CA PHE A 180 0.19 -22.15 23.46
C PHE A 180 -0.99 -22.28 22.49
N PHE A 181 -2.21 -22.51 22.98
CA PHE A 181 -3.40 -22.73 22.15
C PHE A 181 -4.20 -21.46 21.80
N GLY A 182 -4.04 -20.40 22.58
CA GLY A 182 -4.77 -19.12 22.45
C GLY A 182 -3.92 -17.96 21.96
N ASN A 183 -2.80 -18.24 21.28
CA ASN A 183 -1.98 -17.21 20.66
C ASN A 183 -2.64 -16.64 19.40
N PHE A 184 -2.66 -15.32 19.30
CA PHE A 184 -3.10 -14.61 18.11
C PHE A 184 -2.64 -13.15 18.11
N ASN A 185 -2.57 -12.56 16.93
CA ASN A 185 -2.39 -11.14 16.70
C ASN A 185 -3.54 -10.64 15.83
N LYS A 186 -4.41 -9.73 16.28
CA LYS A 186 -5.56 -9.32 15.46
C LYS A 186 -5.81 -7.83 15.53
N ARG A 187 -6.08 -7.21 14.37
CA ARG A 187 -6.52 -5.82 14.29
C ARG A 187 -8.03 -5.76 14.26
N ILE A 188 -8.59 -4.99 15.18
CA ILE A 188 -10.04 -4.88 15.39
C ILE A 188 -10.44 -3.41 15.55
N GLN A 189 -11.70 -3.09 15.30
CA GLN A 189 -12.26 -1.77 15.52
C GLN A 189 -13.40 -1.85 16.53
N GLY A 190 -13.19 -1.30 17.72
CA GLY A 190 -14.18 -1.38 18.80
C GLY A 190 -13.69 -0.77 20.10
N LEU A 191 -13.96 -1.42 21.22
CA LEU A 191 -13.62 -0.95 22.56
C LEU A 191 -12.76 -2.00 23.27
N SER A 192 -11.68 -1.56 23.90
CA SER A 192 -10.86 -2.37 24.82
C SER A 192 -10.77 -1.68 26.17
N PHE A 193 -10.79 -2.48 27.21
CA PHE A 193 -10.70 -2.08 28.60
C PHE A 193 -9.70 -3.00 29.30
N ASN A 194 -8.62 -2.44 29.83
CA ASN A 194 -7.66 -3.13 30.67
C ASN A 194 -7.65 -2.47 32.05
N THR A 195 -7.72 -3.25 33.13
CA THR A 195 -7.64 -2.76 34.50
C THR A 195 -6.83 -3.69 35.41
N ASN A 196 -6.07 -3.09 36.30
CA ASN A 196 -5.40 -3.72 37.43
C ASN A 196 -6.22 -3.43 38.69
N ILE A 197 -6.98 -4.42 39.18
CA ILE A 197 -7.77 -4.28 40.42
C ILE A 197 -6.82 -4.04 41.61
N ASN A 198 -5.71 -4.78 41.63
CA ASN A 198 -4.61 -4.65 42.58
C ASN A 198 -3.30 -5.08 41.89
N LYS A 199 -2.20 -5.21 42.64
CA LYS A 199 -0.90 -5.66 42.07
C LYS A 199 -0.91 -7.10 41.53
N SER A 200 -1.93 -7.89 41.86
CA SER A 200 -2.02 -9.32 41.58
C SER A 200 -3.09 -9.67 40.53
N ILE A 201 -4.07 -8.82 40.26
CA ILE A 201 -5.19 -9.14 39.37
C ILE A 201 -5.26 -8.12 38.24
N GLU A 202 -5.04 -8.59 37.01
CA GLU A 202 -5.19 -7.86 35.76
C GLU A 202 -6.38 -8.44 34.98
N ILE A 203 -7.27 -7.57 34.51
CA ILE A 203 -8.41 -7.92 33.67
C ILE A 203 -8.31 -7.14 32.39
N GLU A 204 -8.44 -7.85 31.27
CA GLU A 204 -8.52 -7.25 29.95
C GLU A 204 -9.79 -7.76 29.27
N THR A 205 -10.56 -6.85 28.67
CA THR A 205 -11.72 -7.19 27.87
C THR A 205 -11.75 -6.32 26.63
N SER A 206 -12.24 -6.85 25.53
CA SER A 206 -12.35 -6.15 24.26
C SER A 206 -13.56 -6.67 23.49
N GLY A 207 -14.29 -5.76 22.85
CA GLY A 207 -15.42 -6.08 21.99
C GLY A 207 -15.38 -5.17 20.76
N ALA A 208 -15.44 -5.76 19.57
CA ALA A 208 -15.19 -5.03 18.33
C ALA A 208 -15.79 -5.71 17.11
N MET A 209 -15.77 -5.00 15.99
CA MET A 209 -15.85 -5.61 14.67
C MET A 209 -14.44 -5.92 14.19
N VAL A 210 -14.26 -7.07 13.56
CA VAL A 210 -12.96 -7.47 13.00
C VAL A 210 -12.60 -6.50 11.87
N LYS A 211 -11.30 -6.25 11.57
CA LYS A 211 -10.91 -5.49 10.35
C LYS A 211 -10.63 -6.39 9.14
N GLY A 212 -10.06 -7.58 9.34
CA GLY A 212 -9.79 -8.54 8.27
C GLY A 212 -9.79 -9.99 8.72
N LYS A 213 -9.91 -10.92 7.76
CA LYS A 213 -9.78 -12.37 8.01
C LYS A 213 -8.36 -12.84 7.68
N TYR A 214 -7.82 -13.75 8.49
CA TYR A 214 -6.50 -14.31 8.25
C TYR A 214 -6.49 -15.26 7.06
N LYS A 215 -5.40 -15.22 6.29
CA LYS A 215 -5.10 -16.17 5.23
C LYS A 215 -3.62 -16.55 5.25
N ARG A 216 -3.36 -17.80 4.92
CA ARG A 216 -2.04 -18.34 4.62
C ARG A 216 -1.99 -18.72 3.15
N SER A 217 -0.94 -18.31 2.46
CA SER A 217 -0.70 -18.65 1.05
C SER A 217 0.70 -19.19 0.89
N GLN A 218 0.81 -20.29 0.14
CA GLN A 218 2.10 -20.82 -0.31
C GLN A 218 2.39 -20.26 -1.71
N ILE A 219 3.58 -19.71 -1.91
CA ILE A 219 4.00 -19.14 -3.19
C ILE A 219 4.93 -20.14 -3.87
N ASN A 220 4.61 -20.49 -5.11
CA ASN A 220 5.48 -21.28 -5.97
C ASN A 220 6.54 -20.37 -6.59
N SER A 221 7.76 -20.44 -6.06
CA SER A 221 8.89 -19.66 -6.54
C SER A 221 9.41 -20.15 -7.89
N GLN A 222 10.04 -19.25 -8.66
CA GLN A 222 10.72 -19.57 -9.91
C GLN A 222 12.22 -19.23 -9.81
N ASN A 223 13.07 -19.90 -10.60
CA ASN A 223 14.51 -19.69 -10.58
C ASN A 223 14.87 -18.23 -10.89
N GLY A 224 15.63 -17.59 -9.98
CA GLY A 224 16.12 -16.23 -10.12
C GLY A 224 15.06 -15.11 -10.01
N ASN A 225 13.77 -15.44 -10.02
CA ASN A 225 12.69 -14.47 -10.07
C ASN A 225 12.45 -13.80 -8.71
N GLN A 226 12.75 -12.50 -8.60
CA GLN A 226 12.53 -11.73 -7.38
C GLN A 226 11.07 -11.26 -7.18
N GLY A 227 10.15 -11.60 -8.06
CA GLY A 227 8.76 -11.13 -8.04
C GLY A 227 8.53 -9.89 -8.90
N PRO A 228 7.34 -9.26 -8.83
CA PRO A 228 6.30 -9.47 -7.83
C PRO A 228 5.66 -10.86 -7.90
N TYR A 229 5.29 -11.38 -6.73
CA TYR A 229 4.49 -12.59 -6.53
C TYR A 229 3.12 -12.20 -5.99
N LYS A 230 2.05 -12.68 -6.63
CA LYS A 230 0.67 -12.34 -6.29
C LYS A 230 0.19 -13.09 -5.03
N LEU A 231 -0.44 -12.36 -4.13
CA LEU A 231 -1.22 -12.87 -3.01
C LEU A 231 -2.68 -12.90 -3.42
N ILE A 232 -3.39 -13.95 -2.98
CA ILE A 232 -4.76 -14.26 -3.43
C ILE A 232 -5.73 -14.32 -2.24
N GLY A 233 -7.02 -14.12 -2.49
CA GLY A 233 -8.11 -14.08 -1.50
C GLY A 233 -8.60 -15.48 -1.10
N GLN A 234 -9.45 -15.59 -0.07
CA GLN A 234 -9.81 -16.89 0.52
C GLN A 234 -10.33 -17.92 -0.50
N ASN A 235 -11.03 -17.47 -1.54
CA ASN A 235 -11.60 -18.32 -2.59
C ASN A 235 -10.86 -18.18 -3.93
N GLY A 236 -9.63 -17.66 -3.93
CA GLY A 236 -8.83 -17.46 -5.14
C GLY A 236 -9.00 -16.08 -5.78
N GLU A 237 -9.66 -15.13 -5.10
CA GLU A 237 -9.81 -13.76 -5.58
C GLU A 237 -8.43 -13.13 -5.82
N LEU A 238 -8.25 -12.44 -6.93
CA LEU A 238 -6.97 -11.83 -7.30
C LEU A 238 -6.86 -10.39 -6.82
N TYR A 239 -7.98 -9.68 -6.78
CA TYR A 239 -8.01 -8.40 -6.10
C TYR A 239 -8.14 -8.69 -4.62
N VAL A 240 -7.10 -8.33 -3.87
CA VAL A 240 -7.11 -8.45 -2.43
C VAL A 240 -6.49 -7.23 -1.81
N LEU A 241 -7.27 -6.58 -0.96
CA LEU A 241 -6.75 -5.56 -0.06
C LEU A 241 -6.17 -6.23 1.18
N ILE A 242 -4.86 -6.07 1.35
CA ILE A 242 -4.13 -6.66 2.47
C ILE A 242 -3.97 -5.63 3.56
N VAL A 243 -4.37 -5.98 4.78
CA VAL A 243 -4.23 -5.12 5.95
C VAL A 243 -2.75 -4.81 6.17
N THR A 244 -2.40 -3.52 6.14
CA THR A 244 -1.01 -3.05 6.17
C THR A 244 -0.24 -3.57 7.39
N GLY A 245 0.86 -4.29 7.17
CA GLY A 245 1.71 -4.84 8.23
C GLY A 245 1.12 -6.01 9.01
N SER A 246 0.09 -6.65 8.44
CA SER A 246 -0.39 -7.95 8.91
C SER A 246 0.48 -9.11 8.41
N GLU A 247 1.30 -8.90 7.38
CA GLU A 247 2.00 -9.97 6.69
C GLU A 247 3.21 -10.52 7.48
N SER A 248 3.41 -11.83 7.40
CA SER A 248 4.62 -12.53 7.81
C SER A 248 5.05 -13.45 6.68
N VAL A 249 6.23 -13.16 6.11
CA VAL A 249 6.83 -13.94 5.01
C VAL A 249 7.90 -14.87 5.58
N TYR A 250 7.81 -16.14 5.23
CA TYR A 250 8.74 -17.19 5.61
C TYR A 250 9.33 -17.84 4.36
N VAL A 251 10.65 -18.03 4.34
CA VAL A 251 11.34 -18.78 3.28
C VAL A 251 12.14 -19.91 3.89
N ASN A 252 11.82 -21.16 3.56
CA ASN A 252 12.37 -22.37 4.17
C ASN A 252 12.31 -22.32 5.72
N GLY A 253 11.19 -21.84 6.26
CA GLY A 253 10.95 -21.64 7.70
C GLY A 253 11.60 -20.41 8.34
N ILE A 254 12.40 -19.63 7.61
CA ILE A 254 13.05 -18.41 8.13
C ILE A 254 12.13 -17.21 7.88
N LYS A 255 11.73 -16.51 8.95
CA LYS A 255 10.97 -15.26 8.84
C LYS A 255 11.84 -14.16 8.24
N LEU A 256 11.34 -13.52 7.18
CA LEU A 256 12.02 -12.43 6.50
C LEU A 256 11.63 -11.06 7.05
N GLU A 257 12.51 -10.08 6.89
CA GLU A 257 12.28 -8.69 7.28
C GLU A 257 11.79 -7.84 6.09
N ARG A 258 10.71 -7.09 6.31
CA ARG A 258 10.19 -6.12 5.34
C ARG A 258 11.04 -4.85 5.31
N GLY A 259 11.35 -4.36 4.12
CA GLY A 259 11.93 -3.05 3.89
C GLY A 259 12.70 -2.95 2.56
N ILE A 260 12.85 -1.72 2.04
CA ILE A 260 13.57 -1.43 0.78
C ILE A 260 15.04 -1.90 0.84
N ASP A 261 15.65 -1.89 2.03
CA ASP A 261 17.01 -2.36 2.28
C ASP A 261 17.07 -3.65 3.12
N LYS A 262 15.96 -4.39 3.20
CA LYS A 262 15.84 -5.67 3.93
C LYS A 262 15.68 -6.83 2.97
N ASP A 263 14.82 -7.81 3.25
CA ASP A 263 14.68 -9.03 2.46
C ASP A 263 13.60 -8.91 1.37
N TYR A 264 12.49 -8.22 1.66
CA TYR A 264 11.38 -8.04 0.72
C TYR A 264 10.61 -6.73 0.94
N THR A 265 9.79 -6.38 -0.05
CA THR A 265 8.79 -5.31 -0.02
C THR A 265 7.42 -5.87 -0.45
N ILE A 266 6.34 -5.20 -0.05
CA ILE A 266 4.97 -5.60 -0.39
C ILE A 266 4.20 -4.38 -0.89
N ASN A 267 3.41 -4.57 -1.94
CA ASN A 267 2.40 -3.63 -2.39
C ASN A 267 1.04 -4.12 -1.85
N TYR A 268 0.50 -3.42 -0.84
CA TYR A 268 -0.74 -3.81 -0.16
C TYR A 268 -1.99 -3.71 -1.05
N ASN A 269 -1.99 -2.77 -1.99
CA ASN A 269 -3.13 -2.53 -2.87
C ASN A 269 -3.15 -3.51 -4.04
N ALA A 270 -1.97 -3.85 -4.57
CA ALA A 270 -1.87 -4.88 -5.59
C ALA A 270 -1.85 -6.30 -4.99
N GLY A 271 -1.67 -6.46 -3.68
CA GLY A 271 -1.47 -7.75 -3.05
C GLY A 271 -0.23 -8.47 -3.60
N GLU A 272 0.92 -7.78 -3.72
CA GLU A 272 2.11 -8.32 -4.38
C GLU A 272 3.37 -8.23 -3.50
N ILE A 273 4.16 -9.31 -3.43
CA ILE A 273 5.46 -9.34 -2.72
C ILE A 273 6.62 -9.34 -3.70
N ILE A 274 7.61 -8.48 -3.47
CA ILE A 274 8.85 -8.37 -4.24
C ILE A 274 10.04 -8.60 -3.30
N PHE A 275 10.86 -9.59 -3.59
CA PHE A 275 12.11 -9.88 -2.87
C PHE A 275 13.23 -8.95 -3.34
N ASN A 276 14.10 -8.54 -2.43
CA ASN A 276 15.21 -7.64 -2.76
C ASN A 276 16.37 -8.42 -3.40
N SER A 277 17.18 -7.74 -4.21
CA SER A 277 18.33 -8.32 -4.91
C SER A 277 19.36 -9.04 -4.03
N LYS A 278 19.45 -8.68 -2.74
CA LYS A 278 20.30 -9.33 -1.74
C LYS A 278 19.80 -10.71 -1.28
N PHE A 279 18.52 -11.02 -1.46
CA PHE A 279 17.90 -12.27 -1.07
C PHE A 279 17.40 -13.03 -2.31
N GLN A 280 18.30 -13.73 -3.00
CA GLN A 280 17.98 -14.38 -4.25
C GLN A 280 17.01 -15.57 -4.08
N ILE A 281 15.84 -15.47 -4.69
CA ILE A 281 14.86 -16.57 -4.83
C ILE A 281 15.25 -17.59 -5.92
N MET A 282 15.00 -18.88 -5.62
CA MET A 282 15.16 -20.03 -6.51
C MET A 282 13.94 -20.94 -6.43
N ALA A 283 13.66 -21.76 -7.45
CA ALA A 283 12.42 -22.55 -7.53
C ALA A 283 12.28 -23.63 -6.44
N ASP A 284 13.38 -24.00 -5.79
CA ASP A 284 13.43 -24.99 -4.70
C ASP A 284 13.14 -24.40 -3.31
N MET A 285 12.85 -23.10 -3.23
CA MET A 285 12.54 -22.41 -1.98
C MET A 285 11.05 -22.55 -1.64
N ARG A 286 10.77 -22.85 -0.38
CA ARG A 286 9.40 -22.89 0.15
C ARG A 286 9.06 -21.52 0.70
N ILE A 287 8.20 -20.79 -0.01
CA ILE A 287 7.76 -19.46 0.39
C ILE A 287 6.35 -19.55 0.96
N GLU A 288 6.20 -19.08 2.18
CA GLU A 288 4.94 -19.04 2.89
C GLU A 288 4.65 -17.63 3.37
N VAL A 289 3.43 -17.16 3.12
CA VAL A 289 2.99 -15.83 3.50
C VAL A 289 1.70 -15.93 4.28
N GLU A 290 1.72 -15.41 5.50
CA GLU A 290 0.53 -15.25 6.35
C GLU A 290 0.16 -13.78 6.39
N TYR A 291 -1.11 -13.43 6.17
CA TYR A 291 -1.57 -12.04 6.09
C TYR A 291 -3.07 -11.92 6.38
N GLN A 292 -3.57 -10.71 6.63
CA GLN A 292 -5.01 -10.44 6.80
C GLN A 292 -5.57 -9.77 5.55
N LEU A 293 -6.74 -10.24 5.10
CA LEU A 293 -7.54 -9.67 4.02
C LEU A 293 -8.60 -8.74 4.62
N SER A 294 -8.73 -7.52 4.12
CA SER A 294 -9.78 -6.59 4.60
C SER A 294 -11.16 -6.89 4.01
N GLU A 295 -11.18 -7.45 2.80
CA GLU A 295 -12.38 -7.89 2.11
C GLU A 295 -13.08 -9.03 2.85
N LYS A 296 -14.40 -8.89 3.05
CA LYS A 296 -15.23 -9.83 3.78
C LYS A 296 -16.62 -9.93 3.20
N ASN A 297 -17.14 -11.15 3.22
CA ASN A 297 -18.52 -11.43 2.87
C ASN A 297 -19.50 -11.10 4.00
N PHE A 298 -19.06 -11.13 5.26
CA PHE A 298 -19.88 -10.83 6.44
C PHE A 298 -19.14 -9.91 7.42
N ASN A 299 -19.91 -9.08 8.15
CA ASN A 299 -19.41 -8.43 9.35
C ASN A 299 -19.17 -9.47 10.46
N SER A 300 -17.96 -9.53 11.00
CA SER A 300 -17.64 -10.42 12.13
C SER A 300 -17.53 -9.62 13.42
N PHE A 301 -18.26 -10.04 14.46
CA PHE A 301 -18.11 -9.51 15.81
C PHE A 301 -17.10 -10.36 16.57
N ILE A 302 -16.15 -9.70 17.23
CA ILE A 302 -15.14 -10.33 18.08
C ILE A 302 -15.26 -9.82 19.52
N SER A 303 -15.19 -10.75 20.46
CA SER A 303 -15.09 -10.47 21.90
C SER A 303 -13.94 -11.26 22.48
N TYR A 304 -13.07 -10.59 23.22
CA TYR A 304 -11.96 -11.19 23.93
C TYR A 304 -12.01 -10.77 25.40
N SER A 305 -11.78 -11.70 26.32
CA SER A 305 -11.65 -11.39 27.74
C SER A 305 -10.55 -12.24 28.36
N ASN A 306 -9.75 -11.66 29.24
CA ASN A 306 -8.62 -12.30 29.89
C ASN A 306 -8.54 -11.86 31.34
N ILE A 307 -8.43 -12.82 32.25
CA ILE A 307 -8.25 -12.59 33.67
C ILE A 307 -6.91 -13.24 34.06
N LYS A 308 -5.97 -12.42 34.50
CA LYS A 308 -4.65 -12.85 34.97
C LYS A 308 -4.53 -12.60 36.46
N ILE A 309 -4.24 -13.64 37.22
CA ILE A 309 -4.01 -13.60 38.66
C ILE A 309 -2.57 -14.03 38.94
N SER A 310 -1.74 -13.11 39.40
CA SER A 310 -0.33 -13.30 39.69
C SER A 310 -0.02 -13.10 41.18
N ASN A 311 0.60 -14.11 41.78
CA ASN A 311 1.24 -14.07 43.09
C ASN A 311 2.74 -14.35 42.94
N GLN A 312 3.51 -14.34 44.04
CA GLN A 312 4.97 -14.53 44.00
C GLN A 312 5.43 -15.86 43.37
N ARG A 313 4.60 -16.92 43.43
CA ARG A 313 4.95 -18.26 42.93
C ARG A 313 3.97 -18.82 41.89
N PHE A 314 2.83 -18.17 41.68
CA PHE A 314 1.78 -18.69 40.80
C PHE A 314 1.25 -17.59 39.88
N THR A 315 1.04 -17.92 38.61
CA THR A 315 0.28 -17.09 37.67
C THR A 315 -0.81 -17.93 37.03
N GLN A 316 -2.07 -17.55 37.24
CA GLN A 316 -3.23 -18.14 36.59
C GLN A 316 -3.73 -17.20 35.51
N ASN A 317 -4.12 -17.73 34.36
CA ASN A 317 -4.66 -16.96 33.25
C ASN A 317 -5.84 -17.68 32.64
N LEU A 318 -7.02 -17.05 32.67
CA LEU A 318 -8.23 -17.53 32.00
C LEU A 318 -8.56 -16.58 30.86
N SER A 319 -8.58 -17.08 29.63
CA SER A 319 -8.98 -16.31 28.44
C SER A 319 -10.20 -16.91 27.77
N PHE A 320 -11.04 -16.03 27.25
CA PHE A 320 -12.18 -16.34 26.39
C PHE A 320 -12.07 -15.51 25.13
N TYR A 321 -12.19 -16.18 23.99
CA TYR A 321 -12.24 -15.60 22.66
C TYR A 321 -13.52 -16.06 21.98
N ASN A 322 -14.20 -15.14 21.30
CA ASN A 322 -15.33 -15.44 20.45
C ASN A 322 -15.27 -14.54 19.23
N GLU A 323 -15.38 -15.12 18.06
CA GLU A 323 -15.52 -14.46 16.78
C GLU A 323 -16.67 -15.12 16.03
N SER A 324 -17.66 -14.33 15.63
CA SER A 324 -18.84 -14.83 14.95
C SER A 324 -19.21 -13.89 13.82
N ASP A 325 -19.43 -14.45 12.64
CA ASP A 325 -20.02 -13.73 11.52
C ASP A 325 -21.50 -13.42 11.80
N LEU A 326 -21.92 -12.22 11.39
CA LEU A 326 -23.30 -11.77 11.48
C LEU A 326 -24.02 -12.23 10.21
N LYS A 327 -24.67 -13.40 10.26
CA LYS A 327 -25.36 -14.02 9.12
C LYS A 327 -26.41 -13.13 8.42
N ASN A 328 -26.93 -12.12 9.12
CA ASN A 328 -27.91 -11.16 8.60
C ASN A 328 -27.29 -9.82 8.14
N GLN A 329 -25.96 -9.71 8.09
CA GLN A 329 -25.23 -8.52 7.63
C GLN A 329 -24.15 -8.93 6.62
N SER A 330 -24.61 -9.37 5.44
CA SER A 330 -23.72 -9.54 4.29
C SER A 330 -23.17 -8.20 3.81
N LEU A 331 -21.91 -8.19 3.40
CA LEU A 331 -21.22 -7.01 2.85
C LEU A 331 -21.02 -7.15 1.34
N GLN A 332 -20.05 -7.97 0.92
CA GLN A 332 -19.73 -8.16 -0.49
C GLN A 332 -20.68 -9.14 -1.21
N GLN A 333 -21.24 -10.11 -0.49
CA GLN A 333 -22.10 -11.16 -1.03
C GLN A 333 -23.55 -10.94 -0.59
N ASN A 334 -24.31 -10.12 -1.33
CA ASN A 334 -25.75 -10.00 -1.09
C ASN A 334 -26.45 -11.30 -1.48
N LEU A 335 -26.89 -12.04 -0.46
CA LEU A 335 -27.50 -13.36 -0.58
C LEU A 335 -29.01 -13.28 -0.86
N SER A 336 -29.46 -13.87 -1.97
CA SER A 336 -30.88 -14.15 -2.20
C SER A 336 -31.39 -15.27 -1.27
N ASP A 337 -32.70 -15.45 -1.17
CA ASP A 337 -33.26 -16.53 -0.34
C ASP A 337 -32.93 -17.91 -0.90
N ASP A 338 -32.93 -18.09 -2.22
CA ASP A 338 -32.48 -19.32 -2.88
C ASP A 338 -31.00 -19.63 -2.55
N GLN A 339 -30.13 -18.61 -2.53
CA GLN A 339 -28.72 -18.78 -2.19
C GLN A 339 -28.53 -19.11 -0.70
N LYS A 340 -29.37 -18.58 0.20
CA LYS A 340 -29.36 -18.98 1.61
C LYS A 340 -29.83 -20.43 1.78
N GLU A 341 -30.78 -20.88 0.98
CA GLU A 341 -31.22 -22.27 0.97
C GLU A 341 -30.12 -23.21 0.46
N ILE A 342 -29.37 -22.82 -0.59
CA ILE A 342 -28.16 -23.54 -1.02
C ILE A 342 -27.17 -23.67 0.14
N LEU A 343 -26.88 -22.57 0.85
CA LEU A 343 -25.98 -22.61 2.01
C LEU A 343 -26.55 -23.48 3.15
N ALA A 344 -27.84 -23.41 3.44
CA ALA A 344 -28.46 -24.22 4.50
C ALA A 344 -28.43 -25.72 4.18
N ASN A 345 -28.61 -26.10 2.91
CA ASN A 345 -28.58 -27.49 2.46
C ASN A 345 -27.16 -28.05 2.29
N ALA A 346 -26.16 -27.17 2.10
CA ALA A 346 -24.77 -27.58 1.89
C ALA A 346 -24.08 -28.15 3.15
N GLY A 347 -24.62 -27.90 4.36
CA GLY A 347 -23.93 -28.26 5.60
C GLY A 347 -22.57 -27.59 5.71
N ASP A 348 -21.56 -28.37 6.07
CA ASP A 348 -20.15 -27.94 6.11
C ASP A 348 -19.41 -28.15 4.77
N ASN A 349 -20.11 -28.59 3.70
CA ASN A 349 -19.49 -28.96 2.43
C ASN A 349 -19.41 -27.79 1.44
N ASP A 350 -18.23 -27.17 1.40
CA ASP A 350 -17.84 -26.12 0.45
C ASP A 350 -18.13 -26.42 -1.04
N GLN A 351 -18.12 -27.69 -1.47
CA GLN A 351 -18.34 -28.04 -2.88
C GLN A 351 -19.79 -27.86 -3.32
N LEU A 352 -20.74 -27.88 -2.37
CA LEU A 352 -22.16 -27.68 -2.61
C LEU A 352 -22.56 -26.20 -2.56
N MET A 353 -21.65 -25.31 -2.17
CA MET A 353 -21.89 -23.87 -1.99
C MET A 353 -21.65 -23.08 -3.30
N ASN A 354 -22.28 -23.48 -4.40
CA ASN A 354 -22.16 -22.78 -5.69
C ASN A 354 -23.52 -22.22 -6.14
N ALA A 355 -23.53 -21.02 -6.70
CA ALA A 355 -24.73 -20.39 -7.26
C ALA A 355 -24.50 -19.96 -8.71
N SER A 356 -25.55 -20.03 -9.53
CA SER A 356 -25.55 -19.47 -10.87
C SER A 356 -25.43 -17.94 -10.80
N SER A 357 -24.69 -17.37 -11.76
CA SER A 357 -24.57 -15.92 -11.92
C SER A 357 -25.54 -15.42 -12.99
N GLY A 358 -26.08 -14.22 -12.78
CA GLY A 358 -27.07 -13.62 -13.68
C GLY A 358 -28.18 -12.94 -12.90
N SER A 359 -28.21 -11.62 -12.96
CA SER A 359 -29.29 -10.80 -12.39
C SER A 359 -29.78 -9.80 -13.42
N ILE A 360 -31.10 -9.63 -13.52
CA ILE A 360 -31.71 -8.67 -14.44
C ILE A 360 -31.16 -7.27 -14.12
N SER A 361 -30.69 -6.58 -15.14
CA SER A 361 -30.11 -5.24 -15.04
C SER A 361 -30.73 -4.32 -16.09
N GLN A 362 -30.85 -3.04 -15.75
CA GLN A 362 -31.17 -2.02 -16.74
C GLN A 362 -29.96 -1.77 -17.65
N TYR A 363 -30.22 -1.31 -18.87
CA TYR A 363 -29.18 -0.84 -19.77
C TYR A 363 -28.33 0.24 -19.09
N ASN A 364 -27.01 0.13 -19.26
CA ASN A 364 -26.05 1.07 -18.74
C ASN A 364 -24.83 1.08 -19.67
N GLU A 365 -24.53 2.24 -20.26
CA GLU A 365 -23.37 2.44 -21.13
C GLU A 365 -22.02 2.24 -20.41
N ASN A 366 -22.02 2.31 -19.07
CA ASN A 366 -20.85 2.08 -18.22
C ASN A 366 -20.70 0.62 -17.74
N ARG A 367 -21.36 -0.37 -18.35
CA ARG A 367 -21.28 -1.79 -17.96
C ARG A 367 -21.38 -2.73 -19.16
N ILE A 368 -20.79 -3.92 -19.03
CA ILE A 368 -20.98 -5.01 -20.00
C ILE A 368 -22.16 -5.88 -19.55
N LEU A 369 -23.15 -6.02 -20.43
CA LEU A 369 -24.40 -6.73 -20.18
C LEU A 369 -24.60 -7.86 -21.18
N TYR A 370 -25.41 -8.84 -20.79
CA TYR A 370 -25.70 -10.04 -21.57
C TYR A 370 -27.20 -10.21 -21.72
N LYS A 371 -27.64 -10.78 -22.83
CA LYS A 371 -29.00 -11.33 -22.98
C LYS A 371 -28.94 -12.84 -22.85
N LYS A 372 -30.07 -13.45 -22.52
CA LYS A 372 -30.20 -14.91 -22.53
C LYS A 372 -30.59 -15.41 -23.92
N GLU A 373 -29.89 -16.41 -24.42
CA GLU A 373 -30.23 -17.13 -25.64
C GLU A 373 -30.17 -18.64 -25.42
N LEU A 374 -30.85 -19.39 -26.28
CA LEU A 374 -30.97 -20.84 -26.17
C LEU A 374 -30.27 -21.47 -27.37
N ILE A 375 -29.09 -22.06 -27.16
CA ILE A 375 -28.31 -22.75 -28.19
C ILE A 375 -28.28 -24.25 -27.86
N ASN A 376 -28.73 -25.10 -28.79
CA ASN A 376 -28.77 -26.56 -28.63
C ASN A 376 -29.48 -27.07 -27.35
N GLY A 377 -30.48 -26.34 -26.85
CA GLY A 377 -31.23 -26.72 -25.65
C GLY A 377 -30.60 -26.23 -24.33
N VAL A 378 -29.46 -25.54 -24.38
CA VAL A 378 -28.78 -24.94 -23.23
C VAL A 378 -29.02 -23.43 -23.23
N GLU A 379 -29.40 -22.89 -22.07
CA GLU A 379 -29.54 -21.45 -21.85
C GLU A 379 -28.16 -20.84 -21.61
N ILE A 380 -27.79 -19.85 -22.42
CA ILE A 380 -26.48 -19.19 -22.39
C ILE A 380 -26.64 -17.66 -22.31
N TYR A 381 -25.56 -16.98 -21.91
CA TYR A 381 -25.48 -15.53 -21.85
C TYR A 381 -24.66 -15.01 -23.04
N VAL A 382 -25.29 -14.21 -23.90
CA VAL A 382 -24.65 -13.61 -25.07
C VAL A 382 -24.56 -12.10 -24.86
N TYR A 383 -23.39 -11.52 -25.08
CA TYR A 383 -23.19 -10.07 -24.92
C TYR A 383 -24.23 -9.26 -25.72
N SER A 384 -24.81 -8.23 -25.10
CA SER A 384 -25.72 -7.29 -25.76
C SER A 384 -25.60 -5.88 -25.20
N ASN A 385 -25.60 -4.88 -26.08
CA ASN A 385 -25.63 -3.45 -25.78
C ASN A 385 -26.93 -2.78 -26.28
N ASN A 386 -27.98 -3.56 -26.56
CA ASN A 386 -29.24 -3.04 -27.05
C ASN A 386 -30.18 -2.70 -25.88
N GLU A 387 -30.60 -1.44 -25.77
CA GLU A 387 -31.53 -0.94 -24.74
C GLU A 387 -32.88 -1.68 -24.73
N THR A 388 -33.27 -2.29 -25.84
CA THR A 388 -34.56 -2.98 -25.99
C THR A 388 -34.52 -4.46 -25.60
N ASP A 389 -33.34 -5.03 -25.37
CA ASP A 389 -33.19 -6.41 -24.91
C ASP A 389 -33.43 -6.53 -23.40
N GLU A 390 -33.79 -7.73 -22.92
CA GLU A 390 -33.77 -8.04 -21.50
C GLU A 390 -32.33 -8.36 -21.08
N LEU A 391 -31.71 -7.42 -20.38
CA LEU A 391 -30.28 -7.45 -20.06
C LEU A 391 -30.00 -8.03 -18.67
N TYR A 392 -28.88 -8.72 -18.57
CA TYR A 392 -28.40 -9.43 -17.39
C TYR A 392 -26.98 -8.97 -17.06
N SER A 393 -26.73 -8.71 -15.78
CA SER A 393 -25.38 -8.62 -15.23
C SER A 393 -24.94 -10.00 -14.77
N VAL A 394 -23.87 -10.52 -15.40
CA VAL A 394 -23.38 -11.89 -15.26
C VAL A 394 -21.95 -11.86 -14.75
N LYS A 395 -21.62 -12.75 -13.80
CA LYS A 395 -20.25 -12.89 -13.27
C LYS A 395 -19.67 -14.21 -13.74
N PHE A 396 -18.55 -14.17 -14.43
CA PHE A 396 -17.86 -15.38 -14.91
C PHE A 396 -16.71 -15.72 -13.96
N SER A 397 -16.67 -16.98 -13.51
CA SER A 397 -15.56 -17.52 -12.72
C SER A 397 -14.68 -18.42 -13.58
N ASN A 398 -13.36 -18.30 -13.45
CA ASN A 398 -12.42 -19.23 -14.09
C ASN A 398 -12.54 -20.61 -13.41
N VAL A 399 -12.88 -21.64 -14.17
CA VAL A 399 -13.05 -23.03 -13.71
C VAL A 399 -11.89 -23.94 -14.12
N GLY A 400 -10.87 -23.39 -14.79
CA GLY A 400 -9.70 -24.11 -15.28
C GLY A 400 -9.73 -24.33 -16.80
N GLU A 401 -8.55 -24.61 -17.36
CA GLU A 401 -8.35 -24.77 -18.80
C GLU A 401 -9.23 -25.90 -19.38
N ASN A 402 -10.06 -25.59 -20.38
CA ASN A 402 -11.02 -26.51 -21.01
C ASN A 402 -12.04 -27.14 -20.02
N GLN A 403 -12.37 -26.46 -18.92
CA GLN A 403 -13.36 -26.92 -17.94
C GLN A 403 -14.65 -26.07 -17.94
N GLY A 404 -14.69 -24.99 -18.73
CA GLY A 404 -15.80 -24.02 -18.78
C GLY A 404 -16.45 -23.91 -20.16
N ASP A 405 -17.60 -23.25 -20.19
CA ASP A 405 -18.39 -23.05 -21.41
C ASP A 405 -18.07 -21.71 -22.13
N TYR A 406 -17.25 -20.85 -21.54
CA TYR A 406 -16.95 -19.51 -22.03
C TYR A 406 -15.45 -19.21 -22.17
N ILE A 407 -15.09 -18.40 -23.16
CA ILE A 407 -13.75 -17.82 -23.37
C ILE A 407 -13.80 -16.29 -23.22
N LEU A 408 -12.66 -15.67 -22.92
CA LEU A 408 -12.51 -14.22 -22.84
C LEU A 408 -12.15 -13.63 -24.22
N ILE A 409 -12.89 -12.62 -24.71
CA ILE A 409 -12.70 -12.06 -26.07
C ILE A 409 -12.16 -10.64 -26.09
N ALA A 410 -12.65 -9.76 -25.20
CA ALA A 410 -12.21 -8.36 -25.17
C ALA A 410 -11.67 -7.98 -23.79
N ASN A 411 -10.45 -7.42 -23.77
CA ASN A 411 -9.75 -6.93 -22.58
C ASN A 411 -9.46 -5.42 -22.61
N ASN A 412 -9.91 -4.69 -23.64
CA ASN A 412 -9.68 -3.26 -23.82
C ASN A 412 -10.93 -2.37 -23.56
N ALA A 413 -12.02 -3.00 -23.09
CA ALA A 413 -13.21 -2.30 -22.61
C ALA A 413 -13.14 -2.09 -21.09
N ILE A 414 -14.06 -1.29 -20.54
CA ILE A 414 -14.17 -1.04 -19.10
C ILE A 414 -14.46 -2.31 -18.26
N GLU A 415 -15.03 -3.36 -18.85
CA GLU A 415 -15.20 -4.70 -18.25
C GLU A 415 -14.90 -5.79 -19.30
N ASN A 416 -14.58 -7.00 -18.83
CA ASN A 416 -14.27 -8.16 -19.67
C ASN A 416 -15.51 -8.70 -20.39
N ILE A 417 -15.38 -9.03 -21.68
CA ILE A 417 -16.44 -9.65 -22.48
C ILE A 417 -16.14 -11.14 -22.67
N TYR A 418 -17.09 -12.00 -22.30
CA TYR A 418 -17.02 -13.44 -22.43
C TYR A 418 -17.93 -13.92 -23.56
N GLU A 419 -17.48 -14.93 -24.31
CA GLU A 419 -18.27 -15.58 -25.36
C GLU A 419 -18.40 -17.07 -25.08
N TYR A 420 -19.60 -17.59 -25.32
CA TYR A 420 -19.89 -19.00 -25.22
C TYR A 420 -19.24 -19.77 -26.37
N VAL A 421 -18.54 -20.86 -26.04
CA VAL A 421 -17.96 -21.78 -27.02
C VAL A 421 -18.66 -23.13 -26.91
N SER A 422 -19.21 -23.60 -28.02
CA SER A 422 -19.89 -24.90 -28.05
C SER A 422 -18.89 -26.04 -27.78
N PRO A 423 -19.25 -27.07 -27.00
CA PRO A 423 -18.37 -28.20 -26.73
C PRO A 423 -18.11 -29.03 -27.99
N GLU A 424 -16.87 -29.49 -28.17
CA GLU A 424 -16.49 -30.41 -29.24
C GLU A 424 -16.53 -31.86 -28.72
N ASN A 425 -17.30 -32.74 -29.37
CA ASN A 425 -17.48 -34.14 -28.95
C ASN A 425 -17.93 -34.34 -27.47
N GLY A 426 -18.55 -33.32 -26.86
CA GLY A 426 -18.96 -33.34 -25.46
C GLY A 426 -17.91 -32.82 -24.47
N GLU A 427 -16.73 -32.42 -24.94
CA GLU A 427 -15.71 -31.77 -24.12
C GLU A 427 -15.81 -30.25 -24.20
N LYS A 428 -15.84 -29.60 -23.04
CA LYS A 428 -15.84 -28.15 -22.88
C LYS A 428 -14.55 -27.55 -23.47
N GLN A 429 -14.66 -26.39 -24.12
CA GLN A 429 -13.54 -25.71 -24.79
C GLN A 429 -13.20 -24.34 -24.18
N GLY A 430 -13.97 -23.90 -23.18
CA GLY A 430 -13.77 -22.65 -22.48
C GLY A 430 -13.08 -22.84 -21.14
N ASP A 431 -12.75 -21.70 -20.51
CA ASP A 431 -12.07 -21.65 -19.21
C ASP A 431 -12.96 -21.06 -18.11
N TYR A 432 -14.15 -20.55 -18.47
CA TYR A 432 -15.03 -19.79 -17.59
C TYR A 432 -16.46 -20.32 -17.61
N ASP A 433 -17.14 -20.23 -16.46
CA ASP A 433 -18.57 -20.54 -16.32
C ASP A 433 -19.32 -19.39 -15.60
N PRO A 434 -20.62 -19.15 -15.89
CA PRO A 434 -21.45 -18.15 -15.24
C PRO A 434 -21.95 -18.66 -13.87
N GLN A 435 -21.01 -18.89 -12.97
CA GLN A 435 -21.27 -19.31 -11.59
C GLN A 435 -20.31 -18.60 -10.63
N PHE A 436 -20.63 -18.63 -9.35
CA PHE A 436 -19.73 -18.15 -8.30
C PHE A 436 -19.92 -18.96 -7.02
N LYS A 437 -18.83 -19.10 -6.25
CA LYS A 437 -18.83 -19.78 -4.95
C LYS A 437 -19.46 -18.87 -3.89
N LEU A 438 -20.43 -19.39 -3.16
CA LEU A 438 -21.02 -18.76 -1.99
C LEU A 438 -20.13 -19.01 -0.77
N VAL A 439 -19.99 -17.99 0.07
CA VAL A 439 -19.32 -18.12 1.37
C VAL A 439 -20.36 -18.19 2.49
N SER A 440 -20.21 -19.17 3.38
CA SER A 440 -21.01 -19.32 4.59
C SER A 440 -20.48 -18.42 5.73
N PRO A 441 -21.35 -17.93 6.61
CA PRO A 441 -20.95 -17.24 7.84
C PRO A 441 -20.47 -18.24 8.88
N GLU A 442 -19.32 -17.99 9.51
CA GLU A 442 -18.68 -18.91 10.45
C GLU A 442 -18.65 -18.38 11.89
N LYS A 443 -18.39 -19.28 12.87
CA LYS A 443 -18.18 -18.91 14.28
C LYS A 443 -17.07 -19.72 14.92
N LEU A 444 -16.16 -19.06 15.63
CA LEU A 444 -15.09 -19.66 16.43
C LEU A 444 -15.12 -19.12 17.86
N GLN A 445 -15.21 -20.01 18.84
CA GLN A 445 -15.05 -19.71 20.25
C GLN A 445 -13.91 -20.52 20.83
N LEU A 446 -13.14 -19.94 21.75
CA LEU A 446 -12.03 -20.58 22.42
C LEU A 446 -11.99 -20.15 23.89
N ILE A 447 -11.96 -21.11 24.80
CA ILE A 447 -11.67 -20.90 26.23
C ILE A 447 -10.30 -21.52 26.51
N VAL A 448 -9.40 -20.76 27.14
CA VAL A 448 -8.10 -21.28 27.56
C VAL A 448 -7.84 -20.95 29.02
N TYR A 449 -7.43 -21.97 29.79
CA TYR A 449 -6.97 -21.82 31.16
C TYR A 449 -5.50 -22.24 31.26
N ASN A 450 -4.65 -21.34 31.74
CA ASN A 450 -3.22 -21.56 31.92
C ASN A 450 -2.84 -21.34 33.41
N LEU A 451 -2.10 -22.28 33.98
CA LEU A 451 -1.53 -22.23 35.33
C LEU A 451 -0.02 -22.38 35.25
N ASN A 452 0.71 -21.32 35.61
CA ASN A 452 2.16 -21.32 35.76
C ASN A 452 2.54 -21.28 37.24
N PHE A 453 3.44 -22.17 37.65
CA PHE A 453 4.04 -22.22 38.98
C PHE A 453 5.55 -22.05 38.86
N GLU A 454 6.11 -21.12 39.62
CA GLU A 454 7.54 -20.89 39.74
C GLU A 454 7.99 -21.17 41.18
N SER A 455 8.96 -22.08 41.32
CA SER A 455 9.60 -22.42 42.59
C SER A 455 10.87 -21.58 42.78
N GLU A 456 11.26 -21.35 44.04
CA GLU A 456 12.51 -20.63 44.38
C GLU A 456 13.79 -21.34 43.90
N LYS A 457 13.70 -22.63 43.53
CA LYS A 457 14.83 -23.44 43.04
C LYS A 457 14.99 -23.44 41.50
N ASN A 458 14.59 -22.38 40.81
CA ASN A 458 14.62 -22.30 39.33
C ASN A 458 13.87 -23.45 38.63
N THR A 459 12.74 -23.87 39.20
CA THR A 459 11.84 -24.86 38.60
C THR A 459 10.53 -24.17 38.21
N GLN A 460 10.08 -24.38 36.98
CA GLN A 460 8.83 -23.87 36.45
C GLN A 460 7.95 -25.04 36.00
N PHE A 461 6.67 -24.98 36.34
CA PHE A 461 5.66 -25.94 35.91
C PHE A 461 4.50 -25.18 35.29
N SER A 462 4.00 -25.64 34.15
CA SER A 462 2.93 -24.98 33.41
C SER A 462 1.91 -26.01 32.95
N LEU A 463 0.64 -25.72 33.18
CA LEU A 463 -0.50 -26.50 32.69
C LEU A 463 -1.39 -25.59 31.87
N GLU A 464 -1.84 -26.06 30.72
CA GLU A 464 -2.76 -25.35 29.85
C GLU A 464 -3.87 -26.30 29.39
N PHE A 465 -5.12 -25.87 29.54
CA PHE A 465 -6.30 -26.55 29.02
C PHE A 465 -7.04 -25.60 28.09
N ALA A 466 -7.48 -26.11 26.94
CA ALA A 466 -8.21 -25.33 25.95
C ALA A 466 -9.43 -26.10 25.44
N SER A 467 -10.50 -25.37 25.13
CA SER A 467 -11.70 -25.89 24.47
C SER A 467 -12.12 -24.93 23.36
N SER A 468 -12.46 -25.47 22.19
CA SER A 468 -12.93 -24.71 21.04
C SER A 468 -14.31 -25.16 20.59
N PHE A 469 -15.11 -24.21 20.12
CA PHE A 469 -16.32 -24.45 19.33
C PHE A 469 -16.13 -23.77 17.97
N LYS A 470 -16.10 -24.53 16.87
CA LYS A 470 -15.99 -23.99 15.51
C LYS A 470 -17.15 -24.51 14.67
N ASP A 471 -17.99 -23.61 14.20
CA ASP A 471 -19.09 -23.85 13.27
C ASP A 471 -18.72 -23.19 11.93
N LYS A 472 -18.75 -23.94 10.83
CA LYS A 472 -18.38 -23.44 9.49
C LYS A 472 -19.56 -22.87 8.72
N ASN A 473 -20.80 -23.04 9.19
CA ASN A 473 -21.98 -22.58 8.49
C ASN A 473 -23.17 -22.28 9.41
N LEU A 474 -23.28 -21.02 9.84
CA LEU A 474 -24.38 -20.55 10.70
C LEU A 474 -25.77 -20.51 10.02
N PHE A 475 -25.89 -20.91 8.74
CA PHE A 475 -27.17 -21.13 8.05
C PHE A 475 -27.67 -22.58 8.12
N SER A 476 -26.79 -23.54 8.40
CA SER A 476 -27.10 -24.96 8.48
C SER A 476 -27.05 -25.44 9.92
N ASN A 477 -27.85 -26.47 10.24
CA ASN A 477 -27.67 -27.28 11.46
C ASN A 477 -27.16 -28.70 11.12
N ILE A 478 -26.97 -29.00 9.83
CA ILE A 478 -26.37 -30.25 9.36
C ILE A 478 -24.89 -30.22 9.74
N ASP A 479 -24.39 -31.34 10.27
CA ASP A 479 -22.99 -31.58 10.71
C ASP A 479 -22.53 -30.90 12.03
N ASP A 480 -23.40 -30.21 12.77
CA ASP A 480 -23.04 -29.51 14.02
C ASP A 480 -22.46 -30.37 15.17
N GLU A 481 -22.55 -31.70 15.08
CA GLU A 481 -22.00 -32.64 16.06
C GLU A 481 -20.45 -32.63 16.09
N ASP A 482 -19.79 -32.06 15.09
CA ASP A 482 -18.33 -31.98 14.99
C ASP A 482 -17.70 -30.67 15.47
N ASN A 483 -18.51 -29.71 15.92
CA ASN A 483 -18.06 -28.35 16.26
C ASN A 483 -17.17 -28.25 17.53
N ASN A 484 -17.26 -29.19 18.48
CA ASN A 484 -16.61 -29.10 19.79
C ASN A 484 -15.27 -29.87 19.85
N GLY A 485 -14.20 -29.20 20.26
CA GLY A 485 -12.88 -29.80 20.46
C GLY A 485 -12.17 -29.34 21.74
N TYR A 486 -11.15 -30.11 22.14
CA TYR A 486 -10.38 -29.88 23.39
C TYR A 486 -8.88 -30.10 23.17
N ALA A 487 -8.05 -29.40 23.92
CA ALA A 487 -6.61 -29.60 23.92
C ALA A 487 -6.02 -29.38 25.32
N SER A 488 -4.88 -30.01 25.60
CA SER A 488 -4.14 -29.82 26.85
C SER A 488 -2.64 -29.81 26.61
N LYS A 489 -1.90 -29.09 27.45
CA LYS A 489 -0.45 -29.03 27.43
C LYS A 489 0.10 -29.00 28.85
N LEU A 490 1.12 -29.82 29.09
CA LEU A 490 1.93 -29.84 30.29
C LEU A 490 3.35 -29.45 29.91
N SER A 491 3.92 -28.49 30.63
CA SER A 491 5.31 -28.07 30.49
C SER A 491 6.00 -28.09 31.85
N TYR A 492 7.18 -28.66 31.90
CA TYR A 492 8.05 -28.65 33.07
C TYR A 492 9.43 -28.19 32.64
N PHE A 493 10.01 -27.26 33.40
CA PHE A 493 11.36 -26.75 33.22
C PHE A 493 12.05 -26.74 34.57
N SER A 494 13.30 -27.20 34.63
CA SER A 494 14.14 -27.06 35.81
C SER A 494 15.55 -26.73 35.40
N GLU A 495 16.20 -25.81 36.12
CA GLU A 495 17.60 -25.49 35.96
C GLU A 495 18.34 -25.69 37.29
N ASN A 496 19.25 -26.66 37.33
CA ASN A 496 20.04 -26.98 38.51
C ASN A 496 21.53 -26.76 38.24
N ASN A 497 22.22 -26.11 39.17
CA ASN A 497 23.67 -26.03 39.15
C ASN A 497 24.25 -27.36 39.67
N PHE A 498 24.83 -28.17 38.78
CA PHE A 498 25.36 -29.50 39.13
C PHE A 498 26.75 -29.42 39.77
N ARG A 499 27.60 -28.52 39.28
CA ARG A 499 28.97 -28.27 39.76
C ARG A 499 29.39 -26.87 39.34
N ASP A 500 30.36 -26.23 40.02
CA ASP A 500 30.81 -24.87 39.70
C ASP A 500 30.91 -24.63 38.18
N ASN A 501 30.06 -23.72 37.68
CA ASN A 501 29.92 -23.33 36.27
C ASN A 501 29.28 -24.35 35.29
N ILE A 502 28.65 -25.43 35.76
CA ILE A 502 27.90 -26.40 34.95
C ILE A 502 26.42 -26.44 35.40
N TYR A 503 25.54 -26.03 34.50
CA TYR A 503 24.09 -26.02 34.69
C TYR A 503 23.46 -27.15 33.89
N ILE A 504 22.56 -27.89 34.50
CA ILE A 504 21.72 -28.90 33.85
C ILE A 504 20.32 -28.33 33.77
N GLN A 505 19.81 -28.22 32.55
CA GLN A 505 18.44 -27.84 32.28
C GLN A 505 17.66 -29.06 31.76
N SER A 506 16.49 -29.29 32.34
CA SER A 506 15.57 -30.35 31.92
C SER A 506 14.26 -29.72 31.50
N LYS A 507 13.82 -30.00 30.27
CA LYS A 507 12.52 -29.55 29.74
C LYS A 507 11.68 -30.76 29.35
N ILE A 508 10.43 -30.78 29.77
CA ILE A 508 9.44 -31.80 29.40
C ILE A 508 8.22 -31.05 28.91
N ASN A 509 7.78 -31.32 27.68
CA ASN A 509 6.53 -30.83 27.13
C ASN A 509 5.69 -32.01 26.65
N ALA A 510 4.42 -32.06 27.01
CA ALA A 510 3.47 -33.02 26.48
C ALA A 510 2.20 -32.27 26.11
N ASN A 511 1.71 -32.44 24.89
CA ASN A 511 0.46 -31.84 24.45
C ASN A 511 -0.43 -32.86 23.74
N TYR A 512 -1.72 -32.77 24.03
CA TYR A 512 -2.78 -33.55 23.40
C TYR A 512 -3.75 -32.58 22.72
N ILE A 513 -4.11 -32.85 21.47
CA ILE A 513 -5.01 -32.02 20.68
C ILE A 513 -6.06 -32.95 20.06
N ASN A 514 -7.33 -32.72 20.39
CA ASN A 514 -8.42 -33.45 19.77
C ASN A 514 -8.61 -33.03 18.30
N LYS A 515 -9.02 -33.95 17.42
CA LYS A 515 -9.23 -33.66 15.98
C LYS A 515 -10.17 -32.50 15.66
N LYS A 516 -11.17 -32.27 16.53
CA LYS A 516 -12.16 -31.19 16.39
C LYS A 516 -11.65 -29.85 16.97
N PHE A 517 -10.49 -29.84 17.63
CA PHE A 517 -9.96 -28.62 18.24
C PHE A 517 -9.42 -27.66 17.17
N LYS A 518 -9.84 -26.39 17.25
CA LYS A 518 -9.42 -25.33 16.34
C LYS A 518 -8.81 -24.17 17.10
N THR A 519 -7.69 -23.66 16.60
CA THR A 519 -6.98 -22.50 17.16
C THR A 519 -7.26 -21.26 16.31
N ILE A 520 -6.96 -20.08 16.85
CA ILE A 520 -7.16 -18.80 16.16
C ILE A 520 -6.10 -18.61 15.06
N GLU A 521 -4.84 -18.87 15.41
CA GLU A 521 -3.69 -18.88 14.51
C GLU A 521 -2.92 -20.20 14.64
N ARG A 522 -1.91 -20.41 13.80
CA ARG A 522 -1.08 -21.63 13.82
C ARG A 522 -0.27 -21.71 15.13
N ILE A 523 -0.27 -22.88 15.75
CA ILE A 523 0.49 -23.17 16.98
C ILE A 523 1.91 -23.71 16.75
N TYR A 524 2.16 -24.29 15.57
CA TYR A 524 3.48 -24.80 15.17
C TYR A 524 4.19 -23.87 14.20
N ASN A 525 5.44 -24.15 13.86
CA ASN A 525 6.18 -23.40 12.85
C ASN A 525 5.74 -23.81 11.40
N PRO A 526 6.05 -23.00 10.37
CA PRO A 526 5.78 -23.32 8.96
C PRO A 526 6.22 -24.70 8.48
N GLU A 527 7.37 -25.14 8.96
CA GLU A 527 8.03 -26.36 8.51
C GLU A 527 7.60 -27.59 9.32
N PHE A 528 6.69 -27.46 10.30
CA PHE A 528 6.31 -28.56 11.20
C PHE A 528 5.84 -29.80 10.44
N LYS A 529 5.03 -29.62 9.39
CA LYS A 529 4.57 -30.74 8.56
C LYS A 529 5.73 -31.44 7.87
N ARG A 530 6.71 -30.70 7.38
CA ARG A 530 7.90 -31.24 6.73
C ARG A 530 8.83 -31.91 7.73
N ASP A 531 9.03 -31.29 8.88
CA ASP A 531 9.87 -31.79 9.98
C ASP A 531 9.40 -33.15 10.52
N TRP A 532 8.13 -33.48 10.29
CA TRP A 532 7.46 -34.73 10.69
C TRP A 532 6.92 -35.53 9.50
N ASP A 533 7.29 -35.21 8.26
CA ASP A 533 6.82 -35.93 7.05
C ASP A 533 5.29 -36.16 6.97
N LEU A 534 4.52 -35.17 7.40
CA LEU A 534 3.06 -35.24 7.51
C LEU A 534 2.37 -34.93 6.17
N ASN A 535 1.36 -35.73 5.81
CA ASN A 535 0.45 -35.48 4.68
C ASN A 535 -0.89 -34.91 5.17
N GLU A 536 -1.33 -33.77 4.63
CA GLU A 536 -2.57 -33.09 5.03
C GLU A 536 -3.83 -33.95 4.90
N VAL A 537 -3.89 -34.80 3.88
CA VAL A 537 -5.06 -35.65 3.59
C VAL A 537 -5.29 -36.69 4.69
N LEU A 538 -4.24 -37.12 5.39
CA LEU A 538 -4.29 -38.22 6.35
C LEU A 538 -4.61 -37.78 7.79
N ILE A 539 -4.26 -36.54 8.14
CA ILE A 539 -4.10 -36.13 9.55
C ILE A 539 -5.21 -35.17 10.01
N SER A 540 -6.00 -34.63 9.08
CA SER A 540 -7.02 -33.61 9.36
C SER A 540 -8.14 -34.05 10.30
N ASN A 541 -8.28 -35.36 10.55
CA ASN A 541 -9.38 -35.97 11.30
C ASN A 541 -8.94 -36.91 12.44
N GLU A 542 -7.76 -36.70 13.04
CA GLU A 542 -7.26 -37.54 14.14
C GLU A 542 -6.77 -36.75 15.36
N ASN A 543 -6.86 -37.39 16.54
CA ASN A 543 -6.29 -36.83 17.75
C ASN A 543 -4.76 -36.88 17.69
N GLN A 544 -4.14 -35.76 18.06
CA GLN A 544 -2.69 -35.61 18.07
C GLN A 544 -2.14 -35.71 19.49
N PHE A 545 -1.10 -36.49 19.69
CA PHE A 545 -0.28 -36.49 20.90
C PHE A 545 1.18 -36.18 20.55
N LEU A 546 1.78 -35.20 21.22
CA LEU A 546 3.19 -34.85 21.05
C LEU A 546 3.84 -34.75 22.43
N ILE A 547 4.91 -35.51 22.63
CA ILE A 547 5.78 -35.40 23.80
C ILE A 547 7.20 -35.04 23.37
N ASN A 548 7.84 -34.18 24.15
CA ASN A 548 9.17 -33.64 23.92
C ASN A 548 9.94 -33.63 25.24
N LEU A 549 11.06 -34.34 25.28
CA LEU A 549 12.00 -34.41 26.40
C LEU A 549 13.33 -33.80 25.96
N GLU A 550 13.77 -32.75 26.64
CA GLU A 550 15.02 -32.05 26.33
C GLU A 550 15.92 -32.01 27.58
N LEU A 551 17.17 -32.44 27.42
CA LEU A 551 18.22 -32.30 28.41
C LEU A 551 19.32 -31.41 27.84
N GLU A 552 19.57 -30.27 28.48
CA GLU A 552 20.61 -29.31 28.09
C GLU A 552 21.68 -29.21 29.20
N LEU A 553 22.93 -29.46 28.82
CA LEU A 553 24.12 -29.24 29.64
C LEU A 553 24.76 -27.92 29.21
N ARG A 554 24.75 -26.90 30.08
CA ARG A 554 25.38 -25.61 29.83
C ARG A 554 26.60 -25.44 30.74
N LYS A 555 27.77 -25.25 30.15
CA LYS A 555 29.00 -24.94 30.89
C LYS A 555 29.43 -23.50 30.58
N LYS A 556 29.61 -22.70 31.63
CA LYS A 556 30.10 -21.33 31.53
C LYS A 556 31.53 -21.33 30.96
N ASN A 557 31.81 -20.38 30.07
CA ASN A 557 33.01 -20.25 29.25
C ASN A 557 33.22 -21.40 28.24
N LEU A 558 32.16 -22.13 27.87
CA LEU A 558 32.22 -23.17 26.84
C LEU A 558 31.02 -23.10 25.90
N GLY A 559 29.80 -23.11 26.45
CA GLY A 559 28.55 -23.15 25.69
C GLY A 559 27.56 -24.20 26.20
N SER A 560 26.65 -24.67 25.34
CA SER A 560 25.66 -25.70 25.68
C SER A 560 25.55 -26.86 24.69
N LEU A 561 25.16 -28.01 25.23
CA LEU A 561 24.87 -29.25 24.52
C LEU A 561 23.45 -29.68 24.93
N SER A 562 22.53 -29.75 23.97
CA SER A 562 21.16 -30.23 24.21
C SER A 562 20.89 -31.48 23.40
N TYR A 563 20.25 -32.46 24.04
CA TYR A 563 19.70 -33.63 23.39
C TYR A 563 18.19 -33.66 23.63
N GLN A 564 17.45 -33.85 22.55
CA GLN A 564 16.01 -33.75 22.52
C GLN A 564 15.43 -35.02 21.90
N VAL A 565 14.45 -35.62 22.57
CA VAL A 565 13.69 -36.77 22.09
C VAL A 565 12.23 -36.36 22.01
N GLU A 566 11.64 -36.54 20.84
CA GLU A 566 10.24 -36.19 20.58
C GLU A 566 9.51 -37.39 19.99
N LYS A 567 8.26 -37.57 20.41
CA LYS A 567 7.34 -38.56 19.86
C LYS A 567 6.04 -37.87 19.48
N LEU A 568 5.61 -38.05 18.23
CA LEU A 568 4.37 -37.53 17.67
C LEU A 568 3.51 -38.70 17.20
N GLU A 569 2.25 -38.73 17.63
CA GLU A 569 1.27 -39.74 17.25
C GLU A 569 0.00 -39.06 16.76
N PHE A 570 -0.58 -39.57 15.67
CA PHE A 570 -1.96 -39.32 15.27
C PHE A 570 -2.70 -40.65 15.27
N GLU A 571 -3.54 -40.84 16.29
CA GLU A 571 -4.27 -42.08 16.62
C GLU A 571 -3.55 -43.36 16.15
N ASN A 572 -4.03 -43.98 15.07
CA ASN A 572 -3.47 -45.23 14.54
C ASN A 572 -2.79 -45.05 13.16
N ASN A 573 -2.83 -43.87 12.56
CA ASN A 573 -2.40 -43.69 11.18
C ASN A 573 -0.99 -43.12 11.03
N TYR A 574 -0.43 -42.53 12.09
CA TYR A 574 0.92 -41.99 12.08
C TYR A 574 1.61 -42.10 13.44
N GLU A 575 2.83 -42.64 13.46
CA GLU A 575 3.75 -42.55 14.59
C GLU A 575 5.11 -42.02 14.11
N GLY A 576 5.64 -41.02 14.79
CA GLY A 576 6.93 -40.41 14.49
C GLY A 576 7.80 -40.29 15.74
N ASN A 577 9.05 -40.71 15.64
CA ASN A 577 10.06 -40.57 16.69
C ASN A 577 11.22 -39.74 16.15
N ARG A 578 11.48 -38.58 16.77
CA ARG A 578 12.54 -37.64 16.37
C ARG A 578 13.58 -37.47 17.47
N ASN A 579 14.84 -37.63 17.10
CA ASN A 579 15.98 -37.39 17.97
C ASN A 579 16.75 -36.20 17.43
N SER A 580 16.97 -35.18 18.25
CA SER A 580 17.70 -33.97 17.87
C SER A 580 18.87 -33.71 18.83
N LEU A 581 20.00 -33.30 18.27
CA LEU A 581 21.21 -32.92 18.98
C LEU A 581 21.56 -31.49 18.59
N ASN A 582 21.55 -30.56 19.55
CA ASN A 582 22.02 -29.20 19.34
C ASN A 582 23.29 -28.92 20.15
N ILE A 583 24.31 -28.44 19.47
CA ILE A 583 25.60 -28.05 20.03
C ILE A 583 25.76 -26.55 19.78
N LYS A 584 25.98 -25.77 20.84
CA LYS A 584 26.26 -24.35 20.78
C LYS A 584 27.51 -24.06 21.58
N LEU A 585 28.64 -23.90 20.90
CA LEU A 585 29.91 -23.50 21.51
C LEU A 585 30.21 -22.08 21.08
N ASN A 586 29.84 -21.09 21.89
CA ASN A 586 29.93 -19.67 21.54
C ASN A 586 30.68 -18.82 22.58
N GLU A 587 31.24 -19.47 23.60
CA GLU A 587 31.95 -18.81 24.70
C GLU A 587 33.47 -19.07 24.66
N PHE A 588 33.97 -19.67 23.57
CA PHE A 588 35.39 -19.69 23.25
C PHE A 588 35.81 -18.35 22.66
N ASP A 589 37.05 -17.92 22.93
CA ASP A 589 37.61 -16.76 22.25
C ASP A 589 37.60 -17.02 20.73
N ASN A 590 36.99 -16.07 19.99
CA ASN A 590 37.05 -15.98 18.54
C ASN A 590 36.35 -17.08 17.73
N ILE A 591 35.93 -18.21 18.30
CA ILE A 591 35.26 -19.31 17.59
C ILE A 591 33.83 -19.50 18.12
N GLU A 592 32.87 -19.56 17.21
CA GLU A 592 31.51 -20.00 17.49
C GLU A 592 31.16 -21.21 16.61
N ILE A 593 30.72 -22.31 17.22
CA ILE A 593 30.26 -23.53 16.54
C ILE A 593 28.79 -23.75 16.90
N LEU A 594 27.94 -23.81 15.88
CA LEU A 594 26.52 -24.13 15.99
C LEU A 594 26.25 -25.38 15.16
N SER A 595 25.79 -26.46 15.79
CA SER A 595 25.32 -27.66 15.10
C SER A 595 23.93 -28.00 15.59
N ASN A 596 23.00 -28.22 14.67
CA ASN A 596 21.66 -28.74 14.94
C ASN A 596 21.44 -29.91 13.99
N SER A 597 21.36 -31.12 14.52
CA SER A 597 21.13 -32.33 13.73
C SER A 597 19.94 -33.09 14.28
N SER A 598 19.08 -33.60 13.41
CA SER A 598 17.93 -34.41 13.78
C SER A 598 17.76 -35.61 12.85
N ILE A 599 17.25 -36.69 13.42
CA ILE A 599 16.84 -37.91 12.72
C ILE A 599 15.42 -38.21 13.17
N MET A 600 14.48 -38.15 12.23
CA MET A 600 13.09 -38.52 12.41
C MET A 600 12.85 -39.84 11.69
N LYS A 601 12.24 -40.80 12.38
CA LYS A 601 11.67 -42.00 11.77
C LYS A 601 10.17 -41.94 11.94
N SER A 602 9.43 -42.23 10.89
CA SER A 602 7.98 -42.26 10.94
C SER A 602 7.42 -43.49 10.27
N GLU A 603 6.26 -43.90 10.76
CA GLU A 603 5.43 -44.96 10.22
C GLU A 603 4.05 -44.39 9.94
N ASN A 604 3.54 -44.64 8.74
CA ASN A 604 2.17 -44.31 8.36
C ASN A 604 1.57 -45.43 7.52
N ILE A 605 0.30 -45.28 7.12
CA ILE A 605 -0.45 -46.27 6.33
C ILE A 605 0.27 -46.64 5.01
N TYR A 606 1.10 -45.75 4.45
CA TYR A 606 1.77 -45.93 3.18
C TYR A 606 3.19 -46.51 3.30
N GLY A 607 3.77 -46.53 4.50
CA GLY A 607 5.06 -47.13 4.77
C GLY A 607 5.89 -46.42 5.82
N LEU A 608 7.16 -46.81 5.87
CA LEU A 608 8.17 -46.26 6.77
C LEU A 608 8.97 -45.17 6.06
N SER A 609 9.24 -44.07 6.74
CA SER A 609 10.14 -43.02 6.26
C SER A 609 11.20 -42.64 7.29
N GLU A 610 12.36 -42.24 6.80
CA GLU A 610 13.45 -41.67 7.59
C GLU A 610 13.81 -40.29 7.04
N PHE A 611 13.78 -39.28 7.89
CA PHE A 611 14.16 -37.91 7.55
C PHE A 611 15.35 -37.46 8.40
N LYS A 612 16.48 -37.21 7.73
CA LYS A 612 17.73 -36.74 8.34
C LYS A 612 17.93 -35.28 8.00
N ARG A 613 18.23 -34.46 9.00
CA ARG A 613 18.51 -33.03 8.85
C ARG A 613 19.71 -32.64 9.67
N SER A 614 20.62 -31.85 9.12
CA SER A 614 21.78 -31.34 9.84
C SER A 614 22.13 -29.94 9.35
N LYS A 615 22.30 -29.00 10.27
CA LYS A 615 22.68 -27.61 10.03
C LYS A 615 23.88 -27.30 10.90
N ASN A 616 25.03 -27.09 10.26
CA ASN A 616 26.30 -26.86 10.94
C ASN A 616 26.86 -25.52 10.48
N VAL A 617 27.30 -24.70 11.43
CA VAL A 617 27.91 -23.39 11.18
C VAL A 617 29.11 -23.25 12.09
N ILE A 618 30.24 -22.87 11.51
CA ILE A 618 31.46 -22.52 12.23
C ILE A 618 31.81 -21.08 11.85
N ASN A 619 31.78 -20.20 12.84
CA ASN A 619 32.21 -18.82 12.76
C ASN A 619 33.57 -18.69 13.43
N TYR A 620 34.51 -18.05 12.77
CA TYR A 620 35.82 -17.72 13.34
C TYR A 620 36.13 -16.25 13.10
N ASN A 621 36.10 -15.44 14.16
CA ASN A 621 36.43 -14.03 14.15
C ASN A 621 37.88 -13.84 14.58
N TYR A 622 38.71 -13.16 13.79
CA TYR A 622 40.12 -12.93 14.13
C TYR A 622 40.45 -11.46 13.88
N GLY A 623 41.24 -10.81 14.74
CA GLY A 623 41.74 -9.43 14.54
C GLY A 623 40.80 -8.49 13.79
N THR A 624 41.04 -8.32 12.48
CA THR A 624 40.23 -7.50 11.56
C THR A 624 39.54 -8.34 10.47
N GLY A 625 38.97 -9.50 10.77
CA GLY A 625 38.29 -10.33 9.79
C GLY A 625 37.50 -11.49 10.41
N TRP A 626 36.81 -12.24 9.55
CA TRP A 626 36.04 -13.40 9.96
C TRP A 626 35.98 -14.45 8.85
N SER A 627 35.79 -15.70 9.24
CA SER A 627 35.49 -16.82 8.34
C SER A 627 34.23 -17.50 8.82
N ASN A 628 33.35 -17.86 7.89
CA ASN A 628 32.15 -18.64 8.15
C ASN A 628 32.18 -19.87 7.24
N ILE A 629 31.96 -21.04 7.81
CA ILE A 629 31.71 -22.27 7.06
C ILE A 629 30.35 -22.78 7.51
N SER A 630 29.47 -23.06 6.57
CA SER A 630 28.20 -23.70 6.85
C SER A 630 27.95 -24.90 5.94
N TYR A 631 27.37 -25.94 6.53
CA TYR A 631 26.97 -27.16 5.84
C TYR A 631 25.59 -27.56 6.32
N ASN A 632 24.63 -27.52 5.40
CA ASN A 632 23.26 -27.91 5.63
C ASN A 632 22.95 -29.14 4.78
N TYR A 633 22.30 -30.11 5.38
CA TYR A 633 21.95 -31.38 4.77
C TYR A 633 20.53 -31.74 5.15
N GLU A 634 19.72 -32.12 4.17
CA GLU A 634 18.41 -32.72 4.36
C GLU A 634 18.30 -33.92 3.44
N LYS A 635 17.81 -35.05 3.96
CA LYS A 635 17.49 -36.21 3.13
C LYS A 635 16.34 -36.98 3.74
N LYS A 636 15.28 -37.15 2.96
CA LYS A 636 14.14 -38.01 3.26
C LYS A 636 14.21 -39.23 2.34
N THR A 637 14.04 -40.41 2.92
CA THR A 637 13.93 -41.68 2.20
C THR A 637 12.79 -42.51 2.77
N GLY A 638 11.98 -43.11 1.91
CA GLY A 638 10.86 -43.97 2.30
C GLY A 638 10.90 -45.34 1.61
N ASN A 639 10.36 -46.35 2.29
CA ASN A 639 10.08 -47.66 1.70
C ASN A 639 8.62 -47.69 1.23
N ASN A 640 8.31 -46.98 0.14
CA ASN A 640 6.96 -46.97 -0.41
C ASN A 640 6.77 -48.20 -1.32
N ASN A 641 5.91 -49.12 -0.92
CA ASN A 641 5.47 -50.25 -1.75
C ASN A 641 4.45 -49.85 -2.84
N LEU A 642 4.09 -48.57 -2.94
CA LEU A 642 3.13 -48.01 -3.91
C LEU A 642 3.61 -46.64 -4.38
N ASN A 643 3.37 -46.32 -5.66
CA ASN A 643 3.67 -45.05 -6.34
C ASN A 643 2.99 -43.84 -5.66
N ASN A 644 3.49 -43.41 -4.50
CA ASN A 644 2.88 -42.32 -3.74
C ASN A 644 3.48 -40.98 -4.18
N THR A 645 2.82 -40.31 -5.12
CA THR A 645 3.15 -38.96 -5.57
C THR A 645 2.90 -37.89 -4.48
N LEU A 646 2.17 -38.23 -3.42
CA LEU A 646 1.73 -37.28 -2.39
C LEU A 646 2.84 -36.88 -1.40
N ASN A 647 3.83 -37.75 -1.16
CA ASN A 647 4.91 -37.52 -0.19
C ASN A 647 6.25 -38.07 -0.72
N SER A 648 6.70 -37.53 -1.85
CA SER A 648 7.94 -37.95 -2.52
C SER A 648 9.19 -37.80 -1.65
N ASP A 649 10.15 -38.70 -1.89
CA ASP A 649 11.50 -38.57 -1.34
C ASP A 649 12.23 -37.38 -1.95
N PHE A 650 13.08 -36.74 -1.16
CA PHE A 650 13.85 -35.59 -1.57
C PHE A 650 15.15 -35.52 -0.78
N GLY A 651 16.12 -34.78 -1.32
CA GLY A 651 17.32 -34.43 -0.58
C GLY A 651 17.86 -33.08 -1.02
N TYR A 652 18.58 -32.40 -0.14
CA TYR A 652 19.49 -31.36 -0.57
C TYR A 652 20.74 -31.29 0.29
N GLU A 653 21.82 -30.85 -0.32
CA GLU A 653 23.08 -30.51 0.33
C GLU A 653 23.42 -29.05 0.00
N ASN A 654 23.74 -28.25 1.01
CA ASN A 654 24.15 -26.87 0.84
C ASN A 654 25.42 -26.59 1.64
N PHE A 655 26.52 -26.40 0.91
CA PHE A 655 27.80 -26.00 1.47
C PHE A 655 28.04 -24.52 1.17
N GLU A 656 28.38 -23.74 2.18
CA GLU A 656 28.69 -22.32 2.03
C GLU A 656 29.96 -21.97 2.82
N ILE A 657 30.83 -21.19 2.19
CA ILE A 657 32.03 -20.63 2.82
C ILE A 657 32.04 -19.12 2.59
N LYS A 658 32.32 -18.35 3.64
CA LYS A 658 32.50 -16.90 3.58
C LYS A 658 33.80 -16.51 4.24
N LYS A 659 34.43 -15.48 3.70
CA LYS A 659 35.63 -14.86 4.27
C LYS A 659 35.50 -13.35 4.19
N GLY A 660 35.49 -12.72 5.36
CA GLY A 660 35.41 -11.28 5.54
C GLY A 660 36.71 -10.67 6.07
N PHE A 661 36.98 -9.45 5.62
CA PHE A 661 38.09 -8.64 6.11
C PHE A 661 37.58 -7.22 6.40
N GLY A 662 37.95 -6.67 7.54
CA GLY A 662 37.66 -5.33 8.01
C GLY A 662 36.75 -5.29 9.25
N GLU A 663 36.13 -4.13 9.47
CA GLU A 663 35.16 -3.88 10.54
C GLU A 663 33.78 -3.66 9.92
N ILE A 664 32.79 -4.52 10.22
CA ILE A 664 31.42 -4.46 9.65
C ILE A 664 30.80 -3.05 9.74
N LYS A 665 31.04 -2.34 10.85
CA LYS A 665 30.49 -0.99 11.08
C LYS A 665 31.20 0.12 10.28
N ARG A 666 32.42 -0.10 9.77
CA ARG A 666 33.24 0.92 9.11
C ARG A 666 33.58 0.56 7.67
N SER A 667 34.36 -0.49 7.47
CA SER A 667 34.82 -0.90 6.16
C SER A 667 35.06 -2.39 6.14
N PHE A 668 34.43 -3.12 5.21
CA PHE A 668 34.68 -4.53 5.04
C PHE A 668 34.51 -5.00 3.58
N ILE A 669 35.11 -6.15 3.30
CA ILE A 669 34.90 -6.93 2.08
C ILE A 669 34.67 -8.37 2.50
N GLU A 670 33.56 -8.96 2.10
CA GLU A 670 33.22 -10.36 2.30
C GLU A 670 33.08 -11.06 0.94
N PHE A 671 33.79 -12.17 0.78
CA PHE A 671 33.63 -13.08 -0.34
C PHE A 671 32.90 -14.32 0.14
N GLY A 672 32.00 -14.84 -0.68
CA GLY A 672 31.29 -16.07 -0.39
C GLY A 672 31.13 -16.97 -1.60
N TYR A 673 31.15 -18.28 -1.32
CA TYR A 673 30.82 -19.33 -2.27
C TYR A 673 29.81 -20.27 -1.63
N ARG A 674 28.73 -20.56 -2.35
CA ARG A 674 27.69 -21.48 -1.93
C ARG A 674 27.40 -22.49 -3.04
N LYS A 675 27.45 -23.78 -2.71
CA LYS A 675 27.07 -24.88 -3.58
C LYS A 675 25.85 -25.56 -3.01
N LYS A 676 24.75 -25.58 -3.76
CA LYS A 676 23.54 -26.33 -3.41
C LYS A 676 23.30 -27.44 -4.42
N ILE A 677 23.03 -28.65 -3.96
CA ILE A 677 22.68 -29.82 -4.76
C ILE A 677 21.30 -30.27 -4.30
N ASN A 678 20.39 -30.51 -5.23
CA ASN A 678 19.06 -31.02 -4.92
C ASN A 678 18.87 -32.40 -5.56
N ASP A 679 18.30 -33.30 -4.76
CA ASP A 679 17.90 -34.64 -5.15
C ASP A 679 16.38 -34.73 -5.17
N SER A 680 15.84 -35.40 -6.19
CA SER A 680 14.41 -35.69 -6.32
C SER A 680 14.23 -37.03 -7.03
N LEU A 681 13.01 -37.57 -7.05
CA LEU A 681 12.72 -38.86 -7.65
C LEU A 681 12.81 -38.81 -9.18
N ILE A 682 13.64 -39.67 -9.77
CA ILE A 682 13.68 -40.01 -11.20
C ILE A 682 13.51 -41.52 -11.32
N GLY A 683 12.42 -41.98 -11.94
CA GLY A 683 12.15 -43.42 -12.09
C GLY A 683 12.10 -44.18 -10.75
N ASN A 684 11.49 -43.57 -9.73
CA ASN A 684 11.42 -44.05 -8.34
C ASN A 684 12.76 -44.15 -7.59
N ASN A 685 13.87 -43.70 -8.20
CA ASN A 685 15.16 -43.58 -7.53
C ASN A 685 15.43 -42.12 -7.16
N LEU A 686 15.93 -41.89 -5.95
CA LEU A 686 16.35 -40.55 -5.53
C LEU A 686 17.67 -40.20 -6.23
N GLU A 687 17.60 -39.29 -7.19
CA GLU A 687 18.74 -38.87 -8.01
C GLU A 687 18.96 -37.35 -7.95
N LYS A 688 20.20 -36.93 -8.21
CA LYS A 688 20.56 -35.51 -8.37
C LYS A 688 19.83 -34.93 -9.59
N VAL A 689 18.96 -33.96 -9.36
CA VAL A 689 18.16 -33.31 -10.42
C VAL A 689 18.72 -31.95 -10.84
N ASN A 690 19.32 -31.21 -9.90
CA ASN A 690 19.92 -29.91 -10.20
C ASN A 690 20.99 -29.53 -9.16
N TYR A 691 21.83 -28.57 -9.54
CA TYR A 691 22.75 -27.93 -8.60
C TYR A 691 22.95 -26.45 -8.95
N SER A 692 23.32 -25.65 -7.95
CA SER A 692 23.68 -24.25 -8.13
C SER A 692 25.05 -23.96 -7.55
N ASN A 693 25.84 -23.18 -8.28
CA ASN A 693 27.11 -22.60 -7.80
C ASN A 693 26.93 -21.09 -7.71
N ILE A 694 27.00 -20.57 -6.50
CA ILE A 694 26.68 -19.19 -6.16
C ILE A 694 27.93 -18.53 -5.64
N TYR A 695 28.37 -17.46 -6.31
CA TYR A 695 29.51 -16.66 -5.93
C TYR A 695 29.00 -15.27 -5.59
N PHE A 696 29.29 -14.79 -4.38
CA PHE A 696 28.87 -13.46 -3.97
C PHE A 696 29.99 -12.67 -3.32
N ILE A 697 29.86 -11.36 -3.41
CA ILE A 697 30.72 -10.37 -2.80
C ILE A 697 29.81 -9.36 -2.12
N ASP A 698 29.95 -9.15 -0.81
CA ASP A 698 29.29 -8.06 -0.07
C ASP A 698 30.36 -7.16 0.53
N THR A 699 30.28 -5.87 0.25
CA THR A 699 31.29 -4.91 0.68
C THR A 699 30.67 -3.65 1.23
N GLN A 700 31.38 -3.08 2.18
CA GLN A 700 31.27 -1.70 2.58
C GLN A 700 32.67 -1.11 2.47
N ILE A 701 33.04 -0.54 1.33
CA ILE A 701 34.42 -0.09 1.09
C ILE A 701 34.77 1.10 1.99
N ILE A 702 33.80 1.99 2.21
CA ILE A 702 33.96 3.15 3.09
C ILE A 702 32.61 3.42 3.76
N ASN A 703 32.60 3.69 5.05
CA ASN A 703 31.44 4.25 5.75
C ASN A 703 31.91 5.24 6.81
N ASN A 704 31.82 6.53 6.48
CA ASN A 704 32.08 7.64 7.39
C ASN A 704 31.11 8.80 7.11
N GLY A 705 31.15 9.87 7.91
CA GLY A 705 30.22 11.00 7.75
C GLY A 705 30.28 11.75 6.40
N LYS A 706 31.36 11.54 5.61
CA LYS A 706 31.60 12.15 4.30
C LYS A 706 31.33 11.18 3.14
N SER A 707 31.60 9.89 3.30
CA SER A 707 31.54 8.90 2.22
C SER A 707 30.99 7.57 2.70
N LYS A 708 30.05 7.02 1.94
CA LYS A 708 29.52 5.66 2.09
C LYS A 708 29.54 4.96 0.74
N ILE A 709 30.11 3.77 0.65
CA ILE A 709 30.16 2.97 -0.59
C ILE A 709 29.90 1.51 -0.23
N ASN A 710 28.79 0.97 -0.71
CA ASN A 710 28.38 -0.42 -0.52
C ASN A 710 28.24 -1.08 -1.89
N ILE A 711 28.81 -2.27 -2.06
CA ILE A 711 28.70 -3.04 -3.30
C ILE A 711 28.33 -4.47 -2.94
N TYR A 712 27.29 -4.99 -3.59
CA TYR A 712 26.85 -6.37 -3.51
C TYR A 712 26.76 -6.93 -4.93
N ILE A 713 27.37 -8.09 -5.16
CA ILE A 713 27.31 -8.82 -6.42
C ILE A 713 27.04 -10.28 -6.08
N ASN A 714 26.09 -10.91 -6.77
CA ASN A 714 25.75 -12.30 -6.60
C ASN A 714 25.50 -12.96 -7.96
N GLN A 715 26.36 -13.90 -8.33
CA GLN A 715 26.29 -14.68 -9.55
C GLN A 715 25.94 -16.13 -9.20
N ASN A 716 24.82 -16.62 -9.72
CA ASN A 716 24.35 -17.98 -9.55
C ASN A 716 24.34 -18.71 -10.91
N ASN A 717 25.11 -19.79 -11.00
CA ASN A 717 25.08 -20.71 -12.13
C ASN A 717 24.27 -21.94 -11.74
N PHE A 718 23.04 -22.03 -12.25
CA PHE A 718 22.11 -23.12 -12.00
C PHE A 718 22.18 -24.15 -13.15
N PHE A 719 22.31 -25.42 -12.82
CA PHE A 719 22.30 -26.51 -13.78
C PHE A 719 21.10 -27.42 -13.53
N SER A 720 20.30 -27.66 -14.56
CA SER A 720 19.21 -28.65 -14.52
C SER A 720 19.60 -29.89 -15.32
N ARG A 721 19.49 -31.07 -14.70
CA ARG A 721 19.79 -32.36 -15.35
C ARG A 721 18.70 -32.79 -16.32
N GLN A 722 17.44 -32.42 -16.08
CA GLN A 722 16.31 -32.72 -16.99
C GLN A 722 16.48 -32.05 -18.36
N ASN A 723 16.84 -30.75 -18.36
CA ASN A 723 16.96 -29.98 -19.60
C ASN A 723 18.40 -29.95 -20.13
N ASN A 724 19.36 -30.52 -19.37
CA ASN A 724 20.79 -30.45 -19.62
C ASN A 724 21.27 -29.03 -19.97
N ASN A 725 20.80 -28.03 -19.22
CA ASN A 725 21.04 -26.62 -19.47
C ASN A 725 21.62 -25.90 -18.25
N ILE A 726 22.47 -24.89 -18.49
CA ILE A 726 23.02 -23.99 -17.48
C ILE A 726 22.37 -22.62 -17.63
N GLU A 727 21.63 -22.21 -16.61
CA GLU A 727 21.05 -20.87 -16.47
C GLU A 727 21.92 -20.01 -15.55
N LYS A 728 22.06 -18.73 -15.89
CA LYS A 728 22.89 -17.78 -15.15
C LYS A 728 22.05 -16.64 -14.63
N TYR A 729 22.03 -16.49 -13.31
CA TYR A 729 21.31 -15.42 -12.63
C TYR A 729 22.30 -14.47 -11.97
N LEU A 730 22.19 -13.18 -12.28
CA LEU A 730 23.06 -12.15 -11.75
C LEU A 730 22.22 -11.07 -11.06
N ASN A 731 22.51 -10.85 -9.78
CA ASN A 731 21.98 -9.75 -8.99
C ASN A 731 23.13 -8.83 -8.56
N THR A 732 22.94 -7.52 -8.71
CA THR A 732 23.92 -6.52 -8.28
C THR A 732 23.25 -5.36 -7.55
N LYS A 733 23.94 -4.77 -6.57
CA LYS A 733 23.50 -3.56 -5.87
C LYS A 733 24.72 -2.71 -5.50
N LEU A 734 24.73 -1.45 -5.91
CA LEU A 734 25.78 -0.47 -5.62
C LEU A 734 25.14 0.79 -5.04
N ILE A 735 25.58 1.19 -3.85
CA ILE A 735 25.14 2.43 -3.20
C ILE A 735 26.39 3.25 -2.89
N GLN A 736 26.48 4.46 -3.43
CA GLN A 736 27.55 5.40 -3.15
C GLN A 736 26.98 6.76 -2.75
N SER A 737 27.49 7.33 -1.66
CA SER A 737 27.24 8.73 -1.26
C SER A 737 28.57 9.36 -0.86
N GLN A 738 28.88 10.54 -1.37
CA GLN A 738 30.15 11.23 -1.16
C GLN A 738 29.94 12.74 -0.99
N LYS A 739 30.64 13.32 -0.01
CA LYS A 739 30.69 14.76 0.29
C LYS A 739 32.13 15.24 0.18
N ILE A 740 32.42 15.97 -0.88
CA ILE A 740 33.76 16.44 -1.26
C ILE A 740 33.85 17.96 -1.00
N LEU A 741 35.06 18.46 -0.73
CA LEU A 741 35.36 19.89 -0.53
C LEU A 741 34.46 20.57 0.53
N LYS A 742 34.32 19.96 1.72
CA LYS A 742 33.42 20.46 2.78
C LYS A 742 31.98 20.63 2.25
N ASN A 743 31.37 19.59 1.69
CA ASN A 743 30.01 19.57 1.14
C ASN A 743 29.74 20.56 -0.02
N MET A 744 30.79 21.06 -0.69
CA MET A 744 30.61 21.85 -1.92
C MET A 744 30.21 20.95 -3.10
N ILE A 745 30.62 19.68 -3.09
CA ILE A 745 30.25 18.69 -4.09
C ILE A 745 29.66 17.49 -3.34
N ASN A 746 28.41 17.17 -3.64
CA ASN A 746 27.74 15.98 -3.12
C ASN A 746 27.36 15.07 -4.29
N SER A 747 27.79 13.82 -4.25
CA SER A 747 27.54 12.80 -5.27
C SER A 747 26.84 11.62 -4.64
N ASP A 748 25.65 11.27 -5.13
CA ASP A 748 24.85 10.15 -4.69
C ASP A 748 24.58 9.23 -5.90
N LEU A 749 24.82 7.93 -5.77
CA LEU A 749 24.67 6.91 -6.82
C LEU A 749 23.97 5.68 -6.22
N TYR A 750 22.97 5.18 -6.92
CA TYR A 750 22.30 3.92 -6.66
C TYR A 750 22.25 3.14 -7.97
N PHE A 751 22.70 1.91 -7.97
CA PHE A 751 22.55 0.99 -9.09
C PHE A 751 22.10 -0.37 -8.55
N GLU A 752 21.12 -0.97 -9.21
CA GLU A 752 20.62 -2.30 -8.90
C GLU A 752 20.25 -3.03 -10.19
N SER A 753 20.66 -4.28 -10.30
CA SER A 753 20.18 -5.15 -11.38
C SER A 753 19.74 -6.50 -10.82
N ASN A 754 18.63 -7.04 -11.32
CA ASN A 754 18.10 -8.34 -10.88
C ASN A 754 17.18 -8.97 -11.93
N HIS A 755 16.92 -10.26 -11.76
CA HIS A 755 15.87 -10.98 -12.46
C HIS A 755 14.57 -10.84 -11.68
N GLY A 756 13.45 -10.65 -12.37
CA GLY A 756 12.15 -10.53 -11.73
C GLY A 756 11.03 -10.68 -12.73
N ASN A 757 9.85 -10.25 -12.34
CA ASN A 757 8.66 -10.26 -13.17
C ASN A 757 8.13 -8.84 -13.36
N MET A 758 7.30 -8.68 -14.38
CA MET A 758 6.46 -7.53 -14.54
C MET A 758 5.02 -8.02 -14.71
N PRO A 759 4.09 -7.61 -13.81
CA PRO A 759 2.68 -7.84 -14.06
C PRO A 759 2.29 -7.03 -15.29
N GLN A 760 1.60 -7.65 -16.24
CA GLN A 760 0.90 -6.87 -17.26
C GLN A 760 -0.16 -6.05 -16.51
N GLN A 761 -0.08 -4.72 -16.54
CA GLN A 761 -1.00 -3.91 -15.76
C GLN A 761 -2.36 -3.83 -16.47
N GLU A 762 -3.42 -3.96 -15.70
CA GLU A 762 -4.80 -3.78 -16.15
C GLU A 762 -5.46 -2.73 -15.28
N TYR A 763 -6.33 -1.93 -15.87
CA TYR A 763 -7.07 -0.91 -15.16
C TYR A 763 -8.38 -0.62 -15.87
N THR A 764 -9.33 -0.08 -15.13
CA THR A 764 -10.60 0.40 -15.65
C THR A 764 -10.89 1.81 -15.13
N PHE A 765 -11.92 2.45 -15.68
CA PHE A 765 -12.42 3.74 -15.26
C PHE A 765 -13.79 3.59 -14.61
N VAL A 766 -13.97 4.25 -13.47
CA VAL A 766 -15.23 4.27 -12.74
C VAL A 766 -15.77 5.70 -12.74
N GLU A 767 -17.02 5.86 -13.14
CA GLU A 767 -17.71 7.15 -13.08
C GLU A 767 -17.94 7.58 -11.63
N VAL A 768 -17.67 8.85 -11.34
CA VAL A 768 -17.86 9.50 -10.05
C VAL A 768 -18.57 10.83 -10.26
N GLU A 769 -19.11 11.40 -9.18
CA GLU A 769 -19.75 12.70 -9.26
C GLU A 769 -18.80 13.78 -9.82
N GLN A 770 -19.35 14.70 -10.62
CA GLN A 770 -18.61 15.78 -11.25
C GLN A 770 -17.83 16.60 -10.21
N GLY A 771 -16.52 16.70 -10.40
CA GLY A 771 -15.60 17.41 -9.52
C GLY A 771 -14.81 16.52 -8.55
N LEU A 772 -15.16 15.23 -8.44
CA LEU A 772 -14.38 14.21 -7.72
C LEU A 772 -13.45 13.39 -8.65
N GLY A 773 -13.73 13.38 -9.96
CA GLY A 773 -12.95 12.65 -10.95
C GLY A 773 -11.72 13.42 -11.44
N SER A 774 -10.76 12.69 -12.02
CA SER A 774 -9.56 13.26 -12.68
C SER A 774 -9.53 13.02 -14.19
N TYR A 775 -10.41 12.16 -14.69
CA TYR A 775 -10.46 11.75 -16.08
C TYR A 775 -11.80 12.13 -16.73
N LYS A 776 -11.77 12.35 -18.04
CA LYS A 776 -12.95 12.47 -18.88
C LYS A 776 -12.86 11.48 -20.04
N TRP A 777 -14.01 10.99 -20.46
CA TRP A 777 -14.15 10.18 -21.66
C TRP A 777 -14.35 11.09 -22.88
N ILE A 778 -13.69 10.76 -23.99
CA ILE A 778 -13.89 11.38 -25.30
C ILE A 778 -14.06 10.23 -26.29
N ASP A 779 -15.28 10.01 -26.79
CA ASP A 779 -15.53 9.03 -27.85
C ASP A 779 -14.81 9.45 -29.13
N LEU A 780 -13.77 8.69 -29.51
CA LEU A 780 -12.90 9.02 -30.63
C LEU A 780 -13.39 8.41 -31.94
N ASN A 781 -13.95 7.20 -31.87
CA ASN A 781 -14.34 6.40 -33.02
C ASN A 781 -15.87 6.41 -33.29
N ALA A 782 -16.64 7.11 -32.44
CA ALA A 782 -18.09 7.27 -32.50
C ALA A 782 -18.85 5.93 -32.39
N ASN A 783 -18.31 4.95 -31.66
CA ASN A 783 -18.95 3.65 -31.44
C ASN A 783 -19.81 3.59 -30.17
N ASN A 784 -19.83 4.65 -29.35
CA ASN A 784 -20.50 4.72 -28.04
C ASN A 784 -20.06 3.62 -27.04
N ILE A 785 -18.89 3.01 -27.22
CA ILE A 785 -18.31 2.03 -26.30
C ILE A 785 -17.15 2.72 -25.59
N GLN A 786 -17.14 2.69 -24.26
CA GLN A 786 -16.04 3.25 -23.50
C GLN A 786 -14.82 2.33 -23.57
N GLU A 787 -13.83 2.73 -24.35
CA GLU A 787 -12.57 2.00 -24.47
C GLU A 787 -11.49 2.61 -23.54
N LEU A 788 -10.61 1.77 -22.99
CA LEU A 788 -9.66 2.19 -21.94
C LEU A 788 -8.71 3.32 -22.40
N GLU A 789 -8.43 3.38 -23.70
CA GLU A 789 -7.59 4.41 -24.28
C GLU A 789 -8.35 5.66 -24.76
N GLU A 790 -9.65 5.80 -24.52
CA GLU A 790 -10.41 7.02 -24.84
C GLU A 790 -10.48 8.02 -23.67
N PHE A 791 -10.02 7.59 -22.49
CA PHE A 791 -9.97 8.44 -21.31
C PHE A 791 -8.74 9.34 -21.29
N GLU A 792 -8.97 10.61 -20.99
CA GLU A 792 -7.96 11.65 -20.90
C GLU A 792 -8.02 12.39 -19.56
N ILE A 793 -6.87 12.90 -19.11
CA ILE A 793 -6.83 13.70 -17.89
C ILE A 793 -7.63 14.99 -18.10
N ALA A 794 -8.58 15.25 -17.22
CA ALA A 794 -9.40 16.45 -17.25
C ALA A 794 -8.52 17.69 -16.98
N ALA A 795 -8.55 18.68 -17.88
CA ALA A 795 -7.81 19.93 -17.76
C ALA A 795 -8.45 20.87 -16.74
N PHE A 796 -9.76 20.71 -16.53
CA PHE A 796 -10.56 21.44 -15.57
C PHE A 796 -11.35 20.47 -14.70
N GLN A 797 -11.51 20.82 -13.42
CA GLN A 797 -12.16 19.95 -12.43
C GLN A 797 -13.62 19.62 -12.78
N ASP A 798 -14.33 20.53 -13.44
CA ASP A 798 -15.73 20.31 -13.87
C ASP A 798 -15.86 19.28 -15.01
N GLU A 799 -14.78 18.98 -15.72
CA GLU A 799 -14.75 17.93 -16.75
C GLU A 799 -14.39 16.54 -16.19
N GLY A 800 -13.85 16.48 -14.96
CA GLY A 800 -13.42 15.23 -14.32
C GLY A 800 -14.62 14.44 -13.78
N ARG A 801 -15.01 13.39 -14.50
CA ARG A 801 -16.13 12.48 -14.16
C ARG A 801 -15.69 11.05 -13.88
N TYR A 802 -14.43 10.71 -14.12
CA TYR A 802 -13.95 9.34 -13.97
C TYR A 802 -12.70 9.28 -13.09
N ILE A 803 -12.56 8.16 -12.38
CA ILE A 803 -11.35 7.77 -11.67
C ILE A 803 -10.78 6.48 -12.26
N ARG A 804 -9.46 6.35 -12.27
CA ARG A 804 -8.79 5.12 -12.71
C ARG A 804 -8.59 4.15 -11.54
N VAL A 805 -8.99 2.90 -11.72
CA VAL A 805 -8.91 1.81 -10.73
C VAL A 805 -8.11 0.65 -11.31
N LEU A 806 -7.19 0.09 -10.52
CA LEU A 806 -6.35 -1.04 -10.95
C LEU A 806 -7.14 -2.35 -10.92
N LEU A 807 -7.07 -3.13 -12.00
CA LEU A 807 -7.65 -4.47 -12.07
C LEU A 807 -6.60 -5.51 -11.68
N PRO A 808 -7.02 -6.62 -11.05
CA PRO A 808 -6.09 -7.64 -10.60
C PRO A 808 -5.61 -8.54 -11.74
N ASN A 809 -4.32 -8.49 -12.11
CA ASN A 809 -3.78 -9.40 -13.14
C ASN A 809 -3.07 -10.64 -12.55
N GLN A 810 -3.07 -11.75 -13.29
CA GLN A 810 -2.28 -12.98 -13.09
C GLN A 810 -1.09 -13.13 -14.05
N ILE A 811 -1.05 -12.38 -15.17
CA ILE A 811 -0.03 -12.59 -16.20
C ILE A 811 1.23 -11.81 -15.84
N PHE A 812 2.27 -12.57 -15.52
CA PHE A 812 3.60 -12.04 -15.23
C PHE A 812 4.57 -12.39 -16.36
N VAL A 813 5.18 -11.37 -16.95
CA VAL A 813 6.23 -11.56 -17.95
C VAL A 813 7.59 -11.54 -17.26
N LYS A 814 8.47 -12.48 -17.60
CA LYS A 814 9.83 -12.53 -17.01
C LYS A 814 10.69 -11.37 -17.51
N THR A 815 11.38 -10.71 -16.59
CA THR A 815 12.17 -9.52 -16.89
C THR A 815 13.56 -9.52 -16.27
N TYR A 816 14.49 -8.82 -16.93
CA TYR A 816 15.74 -8.37 -16.32
C TYR A 816 15.64 -6.86 -16.07
N GLN A 817 15.67 -6.46 -14.80
CA GLN A 817 15.50 -5.07 -14.40
C GLN A 817 16.85 -4.43 -14.08
N ASN A 818 17.04 -3.20 -14.56
CA ASN A 818 18.18 -2.34 -14.21
C ASN A 818 17.66 -0.99 -13.71
N LYS A 819 17.95 -0.68 -12.45
CA LYS A 819 17.67 0.61 -11.82
C LYS A 819 18.99 1.36 -11.62
N PHE A 820 19.09 2.57 -12.14
CA PHE A 820 20.24 3.44 -11.93
C PHE A 820 19.76 4.85 -11.60
N ASN A 821 20.19 5.38 -10.46
CA ASN A 821 19.92 6.74 -10.03
C ASN A 821 21.23 7.43 -9.65
N TYR A 822 21.51 8.57 -10.25
CA TYR A 822 22.68 9.39 -9.97
C TYR A 822 22.27 10.84 -9.73
N SER A 823 22.79 11.44 -8.66
CA SER A 823 22.56 12.84 -8.31
C SER A 823 23.88 13.50 -7.94
N LEU A 824 24.22 14.57 -8.67
CA LEU A 824 25.38 15.40 -8.41
C LEU A 824 24.93 16.84 -8.07
N ARG A 825 25.33 17.34 -6.91
CA ARG A 825 25.06 18.71 -6.45
C ARG A 825 26.37 19.43 -6.22
N ILE A 826 26.59 20.51 -6.97
CA ILE A 826 27.76 21.37 -6.85
C ILE A 826 27.30 22.75 -6.36
N ASN A 827 27.85 23.21 -5.25
CA ASN A 827 27.56 24.52 -4.66
C ASN A 827 28.82 25.14 -4.03
N PHE A 828 29.36 26.16 -4.69
CA PHE A 828 30.57 26.85 -4.25
C PHE A 828 30.29 28.07 -3.36
N SER A 829 29.07 28.26 -2.83
CA SER A 829 28.70 29.43 -2.04
C SER A 829 29.62 29.71 -0.84
N ARG A 830 30.27 28.67 -0.29
CA ARG A 830 31.26 28.78 0.79
C ARG A 830 32.54 29.54 0.40
N LEU A 831 32.83 29.69 -0.90
CA LEU A 831 33.98 30.44 -1.41
C LEU A 831 33.73 31.96 -1.46
N LYS A 832 32.55 32.44 -1.06
CA LYS A 832 32.17 33.86 -1.17
C LYS A 832 33.12 34.82 -0.43
N ASN A 833 33.71 34.37 0.68
CA ASN A 833 34.59 35.17 1.54
C ASN A 833 36.08 34.96 1.25
N SER A 834 36.46 34.27 0.17
CA SER A 834 37.87 34.09 -0.17
C SER A 834 38.47 35.37 -0.77
N GLU A 835 39.71 35.68 -0.42
CA GLU A 835 40.48 36.80 -0.99
C GLU A 835 40.82 36.60 -2.48
N ASN A 836 40.90 35.35 -2.94
CA ASN A 836 41.18 35.01 -4.33
C ASN A 836 39.96 35.30 -5.24
N ILE A 837 40.18 36.14 -6.25
CA ILE A 837 39.17 36.61 -7.22
C ILE A 837 38.48 35.45 -7.95
N ILE A 838 39.23 34.41 -8.34
CA ILE A 838 38.70 33.24 -9.06
C ILE A 838 37.74 32.45 -8.16
N LYS A 839 38.12 32.21 -6.89
CA LYS A 839 37.28 31.52 -5.91
C LYS A 839 35.99 32.31 -5.62
N LYS A 840 36.08 33.64 -5.57
CA LYS A 840 34.93 34.54 -5.41
C LYS A 840 33.99 34.50 -6.62
N ALA A 841 34.52 34.42 -7.84
CA ALA A 841 33.71 34.24 -9.05
C ALA A 841 32.98 32.89 -9.06
N LEU A 842 33.69 31.80 -8.74
CA LEU A 842 33.11 30.45 -8.61
C LEU A 842 32.00 30.38 -7.56
N SER A 843 32.05 31.20 -6.51
CA SER A 843 31.03 31.22 -5.45
C SER A 843 29.61 31.55 -5.92
N ASN A 844 29.47 32.16 -7.11
CA ASN A 844 28.18 32.47 -7.72
C ASN A 844 27.62 31.31 -8.56
N ILE A 845 28.41 30.28 -8.83
CA ILE A 845 28.03 29.14 -9.67
C ILE A 845 27.53 28.00 -8.80
N SER A 846 26.43 27.38 -9.23
CA SER A 846 26.00 26.09 -8.68
C SER A 846 25.34 25.24 -9.76
N ASN A 847 25.37 23.93 -9.58
CA ASN A 847 24.81 22.97 -10.52
C ASN A 847 24.10 21.85 -9.76
N GLN A 848 22.99 21.38 -10.32
CA GLN A 848 22.27 20.22 -9.85
C GLN A 848 21.97 19.32 -11.05
N PHE A 849 22.62 18.18 -11.07
CA PHE A 849 22.44 17.15 -12.08
C PHE A 849 21.79 15.93 -11.46
N GLN A 850 20.79 15.38 -12.14
CA GLN A 850 20.07 14.17 -11.78
C GLN A 850 19.90 13.31 -13.03
N TYR A 851 20.12 12.02 -12.88
CA TYR A 851 19.93 11.02 -13.91
C TYR A 851 19.28 9.80 -13.26
N SER A 852 18.21 9.30 -13.85
CA SER A 852 17.46 8.15 -13.36
C SER A 852 17.02 7.30 -14.55
N ILE A 853 17.18 5.98 -14.43
CA ILE A 853 16.72 5.00 -15.40
C ILE A 853 16.23 3.76 -14.65
N ASP A 854 15.03 3.30 -14.99
CA ASP A 854 14.47 2.01 -14.58
C ASP A 854 14.03 1.28 -15.85
N LYS A 855 14.79 0.27 -16.23
CA LYS A 855 14.62 -0.48 -17.48
C LYS A 855 14.25 -1.92 -17.16
N LYS A 856 13.18 -2.44 -17.76
CA LYS A 856 12.81 -3.86 -17.73
C LYS A 856 12.86 -4.45 -19.13
N SER A 857 13.78 -5.37 -19.35
CA SER A 857 13.91 -6.12 -20.61
C SER A 857 13.14 -7.44 -20.55
N ASN A 858 12.55 -7.90 -21.65
CA ASN A 858 11.89 -9.20 -21.75
C ASN A 858 12.93 -10.33 -21.78
N LEU A 859 12.85 -11.28 -20.85
CA LEU A 859 13.76 -12.44 -20.84
C LEU A 859 13.27 -13.60 -21.70
N GLU A 860 12.00 -13.59 -22.12
CA GLU A 860 11.42 -14.61 -23.00
C GLU A 860 11.85 -14.39 -24.46
N ILE A 861 12.01 -13.12 -24.87
CA ILE A 861 12.50 -12.76 -26.21
C ILE A 861 14.03 -12.85 -26.27
N ASN A 862 14.74 -12.30 -25.28
CA ASN A 862 16.20 -12.35 -25.23
C ASN A 862 16.69 -12.79 -23.84
N PRO A 863 17.15 -14.04 -23.69
CA PRO A 863 17.52 -14.60 -22.39
C PRO A 863 18.88 -14.09 -21.87
N LYS A 864 19.55 -13.15 -22.56
CA LYS A 864 20.85 -12.62 -22.15
C LYS A 864 20.70 -11.55 -21.07
N THR A 865 21.44 -11.72 -19.98
CA THR A 865 21.57 -10.72 -18.91
C THR A 865 22.32 -9.48 -19.42
N GLU A 866 21.63 -8.33 -19.48
CA GLU A 866 22.21 -7.06 -19.90
C GLU A 866 22.36 -6.12 -18.70
N ILE A 867 23.57 -6.10 -18.13
CA ILE A 867 23.89 -5.29 -16.94
C ILE A 867 23.98 -3.80 -17.28
N ASN A 868 24.31 -3.45 -18.52
CA ASN A 868 24.49 -2.05 -18.91
C ASN A 868 23.13 -1.34 -18.93
N PRO A 869 22.86 -0.43 -17.97
CA PRO A 869 21.56 0.24 -17.91
C PRO A 869 21.36 1.20 -19.09
N PHE A 870 22.42 1.60 -19.79
CA PHE A 870 22.39 2.62 -20.84
C PHE A 870 22.14 2.06 -22.25
N LYS A 871 22.29 0.75 -22.46
CA LYS A 871 21.97 0.13 -23.74
C LYS A 871 20.47 -0.13 -23.78
N ILE A 872 19.79 0.38 -24.79
CA ILE A 872 18.34 0.24 -24.96
C ILE A 872 18.11 -0.55 -26.24
N ASP A 873 17.35 -1.64 -26.11
CA ASP A 873 16.95 -2.52 -27.20
C ASP A 873 15.42 -2.42 -27.28
N GLU A 874 14.90 -1.67 -28.25
CA GLU A 874 13.48 -1.27 -28.28
C GLU A 874 12.53 -2.46 -28.47
N GLU A 875 12.95 -3.50 -29.20
CA GLU A 875 12.18 -4.73 -29.42
C GLU A 875 12.04 -5.53 -28.12
N ASN A 876 13.09 -5.53 -27.29
CA ASN A 876 13.12 -6.28 -26.05
C ASN A 876 12.67 -5.49 -24.81
N LEU A 877 12.26 -4.23 -24.96
CA LEU A 877 11.95 -3.33 -23.85
C LEU A 877 10.48 -3.41 -23.46
N LEU A 878 10.18 -3.95 -22.27
CA LEU A 878 8.81 -4.03 -21.77
C LEU A 878 8.37 -2.74 -21.09
N ALA A 879 9.19 -2.27 -20.15
CA ALA A 879 8.93 -1.04 -19.43
C ALA A 879 10.22 -0.23 -19.29
N TYR A 880 10.07 1.09 -19.32
CA TYR A 880 11.19 2.00 -19.37
C TYR A 880 10.82 3.33 -18.74
N ASN A 881 11.48 3.73 -17.68
CA ASN A 881 11.37 5.08 -17.12
C ASN A 881 12.74 5.72 -17.14
N TYR A 882 12.90 6.81 -17.88
CA TYR A 882 14.14 7.54 -18.02
C TYR A 882 13.93 9.00 -17.69
N ASN A 883 14.84 9.58 -16.93
CA ASN A 883 14.80 10.99 -16.56
C ASN A 883 16.22 11.54 -16.40
N ILE A 884 16.57 12.55 -17.18
CA ILE A 884 17.77 13.35 -17.00
C ILE A 884 17.37 14.79 -16.75
N LYS A 885 17.94 15.42 -15.73
CA LYS A 885 17.68 16.82 -15.39
C LYS A 885 18.96 17.50 -14.94
N ASN A 886 19.32 18.58 -15.62
CA ASN A 886 20.44 19.42 -15.26
C ASN A 886 19.95 20.85 -15.05
N VAL A 887 20.24 21.42 -13.88
CA VAL A 887 19.96 22.83 -13.59
C VAL A 887 21.25 23.54 -13.21
N PHE A 888 21.67 24.44 -14.07
CA PHE A 888 22.82 25.31 -13.86
C PHE A 888 22.35 26.69 -13.40
N TYR A 889 22.99 27.22 -12.37
CA TYR A 889 22.65 28.52 -11.79
C TYR A 889 23.87 29.43 -11.74
N ILE A 890 23.65 30.69 -12.12
CA ILE A 890 24.48 31.82 -11.74
C ILE A 890 23.68 32.65 -10.73
N ASN A 891 24.31 32.99 -9.60
CA ASN A 891 23.70 33.72 -8.49
C ASN A 891 22.45 33.02 -7.93
N LYS A 892 22.55 31.71 -7.64
CA LYS A 892 21.45 30.93 -7.04
C LYS A 892 20.87 31.62 -5.81
N ALA A 893 19.53 31.67 -5.75
CA ALA A 893 18.75 32.33 -4.69
C ALA A 893 18.94 33.86 -4.56
N LYS A 894 19.64 34.52 -5.49
CA LYS A 894 19.66 35.99 -5.57
C LYS A 894 18.66 36.45 -6.62
N GLN A 895 18.07 37.62 -6.41
CA GLN A 895 17.16 38.24 -7.40
C GLN A 895 17.91 39.17 -8.37
N ARG A 896 19.18 39.52 -8.09
CA ARG A 896 20.01 40.37 -8.97
C ARG A 896 20.91 39.50 -9.86
N HIS A 897 20.76 39.66 -11.17
CA HIS A 897 21.56 38.98 -12.21
C HIS A 897 21.60 37.46 -12.01
N SER A 898 20.43 36.84 -11.79
CA SER A 898 20.33 35.38 -11.71
C SER A 898 20.01 34.81 -13.08
N LEU A 899 20.79 33.82 -13.49
CA LEU A 899 20.58 33.05 -14.70
C LEU A 899 20.40 31.60 -14.30
N ILE A 900 19.36 30.97 -14.82
CA ILE A 900 19.05 29.56 -14.59
C ILE A 900 18.88 28.90 -15.95
N LEU A 901 19.74 27.92 -16.24
CA LEU A 901 19.66 27.10 -17.44
C LEU A 901 19.19 25.71 -17.01
N THR A 902 18.08 25.24 -17.56
CA THR A 902 17.52 23.92 -17.28
C THR A 902 17.49 23.11 -18.56
N TYR A 903 18.04 21.90 -18.50
CA TYR A 903 17.81 20.86 -19.47
C TYR A 903 17.13 19.70 -18.76
N SER A 904 16.05 19.17 -19.32
CA SER A 904 15.34 18.02 -18.78
C SER A 904 14.88 17.16 -19.94
N LYS A 905 15.08 15.86 -19.85
CA LYS A 905 14.50 14.90 -20.77
C LYS A 905 13.93 13.73 -19.99
N SER A 906 12.66 13.41 -20.20
CA SER A 906 11.99 12.28 -19.59
C SER A 906 11.32 11.42 -20.64
N GLU A 907 11.40 10.10 -20.49
CA GLU A 907 10.74 9.12 -21.34
C GLU A 907 10.11 8.04 -20.45
N ALA A 908 8.91 7.59 -20.81
CA ALA A 908 8.22 6.50 -20.13
C ALA A 908 7.62 5.55 -21.18
N LYS A 909 7.86 4.24 -21.04
CA LYS A 909 7.18 3.16 -21.77
C LYS A 909 6.50 2.26 -20.75
N ASN A 910 5.21 2.04 -20.93
CA ASN A 910 4.40 1.11 -20.13
C ASN A 910 3.82 0.04 -21.06
N ASN A 911 3.69 -1.18 -20.54
CA ASN A 911 3.10 -2.31 -21.26
C ASN A 911 1.88 -2.81 -20.48
N PHE A 912 0.70 -2.65 -21.06
CA PHE A 912 -0.57 -3.14 -20.53
C PHE A 912 -0.96 -4.46 -21.21
N SER A 913 -1.97 -5.16 -20.71
CA SER A 913 -2.46 -6.38 -21.35
C SER A 913 -3.08 -6.12 -22.73
N PHE A 914 -3.62 -4.91 -22.92
CA PHE A 914 -4.20 -4.46 -24.18
C PHE A 914 -3.23 -3.67 -25.07
N GLY A 915 -1.93 -3.56 -24.76
CA GLY A 915 -0.95 -2.88 -25.62
C GLY A 915 0.07 -1.98 -24.89
N SER A 916 1.10 -1.56 -25.62
CA SER A 916 2.15 -0.67 -25.12
C SER A 916 1.86 0.82 -25.38
N THR A 917 2.26 1.67 -24.44
CA THR A 917 2.26 3.14 -24.59
C THR A 917 3.64 3.71 -24.30
N LYS A 918 4.04 4.76 -25.04
CA LYS A 918 5.30 5.49 -24.86
C LYS A 918 5.04 6.99 -24.85
N SER A 919 5.63 7.70 -23.89
CA SER A 919 5.59 9.16 -23.82
C SER A 919 6.99 9.72 -23.63
N SER A 920 7.25 10.91 -24.19
CA SER A 920 8.51 11.62 -23.98
C SER A 920 8.31 13.12 -23.84
N LEU A 921 9.21 13.76 -23.10
CA LEU A 921 9.30 15.20 -22.96
C LEU A 921 10.78 15.60 -22.92
N ASP A 922 11.29 16.24 -23.96
CA ASP A 922 12.57 16.96 -23.98
C ASP A 922 12.29 18.45 -23.80
N PHE A 923 13.01 19.09 -22.88
CA PHE A 923 12.73 20.43 -22.41
C PHE A 923 14.02 21.22 -22.13
N LYS A 924 14.17 22.36 -22.79
CA LYS A 924 15.27 23.33 -22.58
C LYS A 924 14.69 24.68 -22.14
N ARG A 925 15.14 25.18 -20.99
CA ARG A 925 14.71 26.47 -20.43
C ARG A 925 15.86 27.38 -20.08
N ILE A 926 15.73 28.62 -20.49
CA ILE A 926 16.56 29.73 -20.04
C ILE A 926 15.66 30.64 -19.21
N LYS A 927 16.05 30.89 -17.96
CA LYS A 927 15.35 31.82 -17.06
C LYS A 927 16.32 32.87 -16.57
N ILE A 928 16.03 34.13 -16.88
CA ILE A 928 16.79 35.31 -16.44
C ILE A 928 15.95 36.05 -15.43
N ILE A 929 16.53 36.38 -14.28
CA ILE A 929 15.89 37.16 -13.21
C ILE A 929 16.80 38.32 -12.86
N HIS A 930 16.27 39.54 -12.95
CA HIS A 930 16.99 40.73 -12.57
C HIS A 930 16.09 41.70 -11.81
N LYS A 931 16.44 41.93 -10.54
CA LYS A 931 15.81 42.93 -9.68
C LYS A 931 16.45 44.29 -9.91
N ILE A 932 15.65 45.22 -10.41
CA ILE A 932 16.01 46.63 -10.61
C ILE A 932 15.58 47.37 -9.34
N ASP A 933 16.55 47.94 -8.63
CA ASP A 933 16.39 48.49 -7.28
C ASP A 933 15.71 47.53 -6.30
N ASN A 934 14.79 48.05 -5.47
CA ASN A 934 14.03 47.28 -4.49
C ASN A 934 12.58 47.03 -4.93
N ILE A 935 12.13 47.66 -6.03
CA ILE A 935 10.71 47.78 -6.41
C ILE A 935 10.34 47.07 -7.74
N TYR A 936 11.29 46.78 -8.62
CA TYR A 936 11.00 46.12 -9.89
C TYR A 936 11.76 44.81 -10.04
N LEU A 937 11.09 43.78 -10.53
CA LEU A 937 11.68 42.49 -10.81
C LEU A 937 11.30 42.07 -12.23
N PHE A 938 12.31 41.98 -13.08
CA PHE A 938 12.16 41.47 -14.43
C PHE A 938 12.53 39.98 -14.46
N GLU A 939 11.67 39.19 -15.08
CA GLU A 939 11.88 37.77 -15.32
C GLU A 939 11.61 37.47 -16.80
N LEU A 940 12.55 36.82 -17.49
CA LEU A 940 12.36 36.35 -18.85
C LEU A 940 12.57 34.84 -18.88
N ILE A 941 11.56 34.11 -19.36
CA ILE A 941 11.62 32.66 -19.56
C ILE A 941 11.53 32.37 -21.06
N GLY A 942 12.50 31.65 -21.59
CA GLY A 942 12.45 31.03 -22.92
C GLY A 942 12.48 29.52 -22.79
N ASP A 943 11.49 28.85 -23.38
CA ASP A 943 11.31 27.40 -23.35
C ASP A 943 11.30 26.86 -24.79
N ARG A 944 12.03 25.77 -25.04
CA ARG A 944 11.90 24.93 -26.23
C ARG A 944 11.69 23.49 -25.77
N GLU A 945 10.61 22.88 -26.22
CA GLU A 945 10.23 21.53 -25.79
C GLU A 945 9.74 20.69 -26.96
N THR A 946 9.95 19.38 -26.86
CA THR A 946 9.40 18.37 -27.76
C THR A 946 8.69 17.34 -26.90
N LYS A 947 7.37 17.23 -27.06
CA LYS A 947 6.53 16.27 -26.34
C LYS A 947 6.03 15.21 -27.32
N SER A 948 6.20 13.94 -27.01
CA SER A 948 5.64 12.86 -27.83
C SER A 948 4.73 11.94 -27.03
N SER A 949 3.76 11.36 -27.72
CA SER A 949 2.89 10.29 -27.23
C SER A 949 2.77 9.25 -28.34
N TRP A 950 2.79 7.99 -27.96
CA TRP A 950 2.62 6.84 -28.83
C TRP A 950 1.83 5.76 -28.08
N SER A 951 0.83 5.19 -28.74
CA SER A 951 0.05 4.02 -28.37
C SER A 951 0.14 3.03 -29.52
N GLU A 952 0.26 1.76 -29.17
CA GLU A 952 0.26 0.63 -30.09
C GLU A 952 -1.09 0.47 -30.79
N ASN A 953 -2.19 0.65 -30.05
CA ASN A 953 -3.54 0.32 -30.51
C ASN A 953 -4.42 1.54 -30.82
N TYR A 954 -4.02 2.75 -30.42
CA TYR A 954 -4.78 3.99 -30.69
C TYR A 954 -3.94 5.03 -31.42
N ASN A 955 -4.04 5.04 -32.74
CA ASN A 955 -3.30 5.98 -33.59
C ASN A 955 -3.66 7.45 -33.32
N GLU A 956 -4.87 7.74 -32.86
CA GLU A 956 -5.35 9.10 -32.56
C GLU A 956 -4.66 9.73 -31.33
N LYS A 957 -4.02 8.91 -30.50
CA LYS A 957 -3.16 9.35 -29.38
C LYS A 957 -1.71 9.63 -29.78
N ASN A 958 -1.34 9.39 -31.04
CA ASN A 958 0.03 9.47 -31.51
C ASN A 958 0.37 10.88 -32.00
N TYR A 959 1.30 11.56 -31.34
CA TYR A 959 1.72 12.91 -31.70
C TYR A 959 3.18 13.21 -31.35
N ILE A 960 3.77 14.17 -32.06
CA ILE A 960 5.06 14.80 -31.71
C ILE A 960 4.85 16.32 -31.79
N LEU A 961 4.72 16.95 -30.62
CA LEU A 961 4.48 18.38 -30.47
C LEU A 961 5.82 19.09 -30.22
N ASN A 962 6.22 19.94 -31.17
CA ASN A 962 7.35 20.83 -31.02
C ASN A 962 6.85 22.21 -30.59
N THR A 963 7.25 22.63 -29.40
CA THR A 963 6.78 23.87 -28.80
C THR A 963 7.92 24.87 -28.58
N GLU A 964 7.68 26.11 -28.98
CA GLU A 964 8.54 27.25 -28.68
C GLU A 964 7.75 28.28 -27.89
N LYS A 965 8.32 28.76 -26.78
CA LYS A 965 7.64 29.67 -25.87
C LYS A 965 8.59 30.73 -25.34
N ILE A 966 8.12 31.97 -25.37
CA ILE A 966 8.78 33.10 -24.70
C ILE A 966 7.79 33.75 -23.75
N SER A 967 8.22 34.04 -22.52
CA SER A 967 7.36 34.53 -21.45
C SER A 967 8.06 35.61 -20.61
N PRO A 968 8.13 36.87 -21.10
CA PRO A 968 8.52 37.99 -20.27
C PRO A 968 7.48 38.24 -19.17
N LYS A 969 8.00 38.49 -17.97
CA LYS A 969 7.24 38.81 -16.76
C LYS A 969 7.86 40.04 -16.10
N PHE A 970 7.07 41.08 -15.98
CA PHE A 970 7.42 42.26 -15.21
C PHE A 970 6.67 42.26 -13.90
N THR A 971 7.38 42.39 -12.80
CA THR A 971 6.81 42.38 -11.44
C THR A 971 7.11 43.70 -10.75
N TYR A 972 6.06 44.39 -10.33
CA TYR A 972 6.14 45.53 -9.43
C TYR A 972 5.99 45.04 -7.99
N LEU A 973 7.01 45.26 -7.16
CA LEU A 973 7.05 44.91 -5.74
C LEU A 973 6.61 46.12 -4.91
N ALA A 974 5.39 46.07 -4.39
CA ALA A 974 4.80 47.11 -3.56
C ALA A 974 5.02 46.79 -2.07
N GLY A 975 6.28 46.91 -1.62
CA GLY A 975 6.73 46.50 -0.28
C GLY A 975 7.14 45.02 -0.22
N GLU A 976 7.24 44.48 1.00
CA GLU A 976 7.73 43.10 1.21
C GLU A 976 6.72 42.00 0.81
N PHE A 977 5.42 42.31 0.87
CA PHE A 977 4.35 41.31 0.81
C PHE A 977 3.43 41.42 -0.42
N ASN A 978 3.45 42.55 -1.11
CA ASN A 978 2.55 42.81 -2.23
C ASN A 978 3.31 42.87 -3.54
N ARG A 979 2.72 42.30 -4.61
CA ARG A 979 3.29 42.40 -5.95
C ARG A 979 2.21 42.36 -7.02
N ILE A 980 2.49 43.05 -8.12
CA ILE A 980 1.69 43.00 -9.35
C ILE A 980 2.59 42.42 -10.42
N ASN A 981 2.19 41.31 -11.05
CA ASN A 981 2.90 40.77 -12.20
C ASN A 981 2.10 40.96 -13.48
N PHE A 982 2.77 41.49 -14.48
CA PHE A 982 2.34 41.55 -15.86
C PHE A 982 3.09 40.47 -16.61
N THR A 983 2.37 39.53 -17.21
CA THR A 983 2.95 38.42 -17.97
C THR A 983 2.45 38.46 -19.39
N TYR A 984 3.36 38.38 -20.35
CA TYR A 984 3.01 38.09 -21.74
C TYR A 984 3.66 36.77 -22.11
N LYS A 985 2.92 35.88 -22.78
CA LYS A 985 3.44 34.60 -23.27
C LYS A 985 3.06 34.47 -24.74
N LYS A 986 4.06 34.20 -25.57
CA LYS A 986 3.87 33.78 -26.96
C LYS A 986 4.31 32.33 -27.07
N LEU A 987 3.43 31.49 -27.59
CA LEU A 987 3.55 30.04 -27.67
C LEU A 987 3.25 29.60 -29.10
N LYS A 988 4.14 28.80 -29.68
CA LYS A 988 3.88 28.11 -30.94
C LYS A 988 4.01 26.62 -30.70
N ILE A 989 3.05 25.83 -31.17
CA ILE A 989 3.09 24.38 -31.12
C ILE A 989 2.83 23.84 -32.53
N ASN A 990 3.71 22.96 -33.01
CA ASN A 990 3.56 22.28 -34.29
C ASN A 990 3.53 20.78 -34.04
N ASN A 991 2.52 20.07 -34.56
CA ASN A 991 2.55 18.61 -34.62
C ASN A 991 3.33 18.16 -35.86
N SER A 992 4.28 17.25 -35.67
CA SER A 992 5.09 16.67 -36.75
C SER A 992 4.57 15.32 -37.24
N LEU A 993 3.56 14.75 -36.56
CA LEU A 993 2.82 13.55 -36.96
C LEU A 993 1.38 13.91 -37.32
N GLY A 994 0.64 12.99 -37.97
CA GLY A 994 -0.77 13.17 -38.29
C GLY A 994 -1.03 14.30 -39.30
N ASN A 995 -2.06 15.11 -39.05
CA ASN A 995 -2.52 16.18 -39.96
C ASN A 995 -1.72 17.48 -39.84
N GLN A 996 -0.54 17.46 -39.20
CA GLN A 996 0.34 18.61 -39.01
C GLN A 996 -0.37 19.80 -38.35
N GLU A 997 -1.12 19.53 -37.29
CA GLU A 997 -1.84 20.56 -36.54
C GLU A 997 -0.89 21.65 -36.03
N PHE A 998 -1.39 22.89 -36.00
CA PHE A 998 -0.61 24.07 -35.64
C PHE A 998 -1.37 24.96 -34.67
N LEU A 999 -0.70 25.44 -33.62
CA LEU A 999 -1.22 26.43 -32.68
C LEU A 999 -0.27 27.62 -32.55
N ASP A 1000 -0.74 28.82 -32.88
CA ASP A 1000 -0.13 30.08 -32.44
C ASP A 1000 -0.98 30.70 -31.33
N GLN A 1001 -0.50 30.64 -30.09
CA GLN A 1001 -1.16 31.14 -28.91
C GLN A 1001 -0.45 32.39 -28.38
N GLN A 1002 -1.24 33.44 -28.14
CA GLN A 1002 -0.82 34.61 -27.39
C GLN A 1002 -1.60 34.66 -26.08
N GLN A 1003 -0.89 34.85 -24.97
CA GLN A 1003 -1.48 34.99 -23.65
C GLN A 1003 -1.01 36.29 -23.01
N PHE A 1004 -1.97 37.09 -22.53
CA PHE A 1004 -1.73 38.22 -21.65
C PHE A 1004 -2.29 37.89 -20.27
N GLY A 1005 -1.46 38.02 -19.24
CA GLY A 1005 -1.82 37.71 -17.87
C GLY A 1005 -1.52 38.88 -16.94
N LEU A 1006 -2.43 39.13 -16.01
CA LEU A 1006 -2.27 40.06 -14.90
C LEU A 1006 -2.47 39.28 -13.60
N SER A 1007 -1.51 39.34 -12.69
CA SER A 1007 -1.63 38.70 -11.38
C SER A 1007 -1.32 39.68 -10.25
N LEU A 1008 -2.24 39.81 -9.32
CA LEU A 1008 -2.15 40.70 -8.16
C LEU A 1008 -2.03 39.85 -6.90
N PHE A 1009 -0.97 40.04 -6.15
CA PHE A 1009 -0.74 39.42 -4.84
C PHE A 1009 -0.75 40.53 -3.79
N LEU A 1010 -1.72 40.50 -2.89
CA LEU A 1010 -1.83 41.42 -1.76
C LEU A 1010 -1.80 40.60 -0.47
N ASN A 1011 -0.66 40.60 0.22
CA ASN A 1011 -0.50 39.88 1.47
C ASN A 1011 -0.22 40.88 2.61
N GLN A 1012 -0.81 40.63 3.77
CA GLN A 1012 -0.56 41.37 4.99
C GLN A 1012 0.05 40.41 6.01
N LYS A 1013 1.16 40.82 6.68
CA LYS A 1013 1.94 40.00 7.63
C LYS A 1013 1.09 38.94 8.35
N GLU A 1014 1.14 37.73 7.82
CA GLU A 1014 0.56 36.48 8.35
C GLU A 1014 -0.95 36.47 8.65
N LYS A 1015 -1.72 37.50 8.24
CA LYS A 1015 -3.17 37.60 8.56
C LYS A 1015 -4.09 37.46 7.36
N ARG A 1016 -3.71 38.02 6.21
CA ARG A 1016 -4.56 38.05 5.01
C ARG A 1016 -3.71 37.90 3.76
N GLY A 1017 -4.21 37.13 2.81
CA GLY A 1017 -3.62 36.98 1.48
C GLY A 1017 -4.72 37.04 0.44
N PHE A 1018 -4.51 37.86 -0.58
CA PHE A 1018 -5.42 37.97 -1.71
C PHE A 1018 -4.60 37.80 -2.99
N ILE A 1019 -5.04 36.88 -3.83
CA ILE A 1019 -4.42 36.60 -5.13
C ILE A 1019 -5.53 36.70 -6.17
N SER A 1020 -5.36 37.56 -7.16
CA SER A 1020 -6.25 37.63 -8.32
C SER A 1020 -5.41 37.43 -9.58
N GLU A 1021 -5.87 36.56 -10.47
CA GLU A 1021 -5.22 36.30 -11.75
C GLU A 1021 -6.25 36.43 -12.86
N PHE A 1022 -5.90 37.16 -13.91
CA PHE A 1022 -6.70 37.26 -15.13
C PHE A 1022 -5.79 36.91 -16.30
N ASN A 1023 -6.24 36.01 -17.16
CA ASN A 1023 -5.54 35.66 -18.39
C ASN A 1023 -6.50 35.76 -19.57
N TYR A 1024 -6.02 36.42 -20.62
CA TYR A 1024 -6.62 36.41 -21.95
C TYR A 1024 -5.74 35.56 -22.86
N TYR A 1025 -6.35 34.62 -23.56
CA TYR A 1025 -5.71 33.76 -24.55
C TYR A 1025 -6.34 34.02 -25.91
N ARG A 1026 -5.48 34.15 -26.92
CA ARG A 1026 -5.88 34.10 -28.33
C ARG A 1026 -5.22 32.88 -28.95
N ASN A 1027 -6.01 31.83 -29.14
CA ASN A 1027 -5.60 30.61 -29.80
C ASN A 1027 -5.90 30.74 -31.29
N LYS A 1028 -4.88 30.60 -32.14
CA LYS A 1028 -5.04 30.37 -33.57
C LYS A 1028 -4.65 28.93 -33.86
N PHE A 1029 -5.63 28.04 -33.77
CA PHE A 1029 -5.46 26.62 -34.02
C PHE A 1029 -5.88 26.26 -35.45
N ASN A 1030 -5.10 25.41 -36.11
CA ASN A 1030 -5.40 24.79 -37.39
C ASN A 1030 -5.34 23.26 -37.23
N GLY A 1031 -6.46 22.57 -37.43
CA GLY A 1031 -6.64 21.13 -37.18
C GLY A 1031 -8.06 20.78 -36.75
N ASN A 1032 -8.33 19.49 -36.51
CA ASN A 1032 -9.61 19.05 -35.95
C ASN A 1032 -9.73 19.49 -34.48
N SER A 1033 -10.72 20.32 -34.16
CA SER A 1033 -10.94 20.87 -32.81
C SER A 1033 -11.59 19.88 -31.83
N ASN A 1034 -12.10 18.75 -32.33
CA ASN A 1034 -12.62 17.63 -31.54
C ASN A 1034 -11.62 16.47 -31.57
N SER A 1035 -10.36 16.73 -31.24
CA SER A 1035 -9.31 15.70 -31.19
C SER A 1035 -8.51 15.79 -29.90
N ILE A 1036 -7.93 14.66 -29.44
CA ILE A 1036 -7.02 14.62 -28.29
C ILE A 1036 -5.85 15.59 -28.49
N ILE A 1037 -5.29 15.64 -29.70
CA ILE A 1037 -4.17 16.53 -30.05
C ILE A 1037 -4.55 17.99 -29.81
N SER A 1038 -5.74 18.41 -30.27
CA SER A 1038 -6.24 19.78 -30.05
C SER A 1038 -6.46 20.09 -28.57
N TYR A 1039 -7.00 19.13 -27.81
CA TYR A 1039 -7.23 19.25 -26.38
C TYR A 1039 -5.92 19.39 -25.60
N VAL A 1040 -4.89 18.61 -25.95
CA VAL A 1040 -3.54 18.71 -25.37
C VAL A 1040 -2.84 20.01 -25.78
N MET A 1041 -2.89 20.42 -27.05
CA MET A 1041 -2.23 21.64 -27.53
C MET A 1041 -2.84 22.90 -26.90
N MET A 1042 -4.16 22.95 -26.76
CA MET A 1042 -4.87 24.11 -26.20
C MET A 1042 -5.10 24.03 -24.68
N ASN A 1043 -4.65 22.95 -24.02
CA ASN A 1043 -4.92 22.66 -22.60
C ASN A 1043 -6.41 22.75 -22.25
N GLY A 1044 -7.26 22.13 -23.07
CA GLY A 1044 -8.72 22.14 -22.91
C GLY A 1044 -9.42 23.46 -23.23
N LEU A 1045 -8.72 24.50 -23.67
CA LEU A 1045 -9.33 25.73 -24.21
C LEU A 1045 -9.77 25.53 -25.67
N GLN A 1046 -10.66 26.39 -26.16
CA GLN A 1046 -11.15 26.32 -27.54
C GLN A 1046 -10.30 27.17 -28.50
N ASN A 1047 -10.48 26.98 -29.80
CA ASN A 1047 -9.92 27.88 -30.82
C ASN A 1047 -10.54 29.27 -30.71
N GLY A 1048 -9.78 30.33 -30.98
CA GLY A 1048 -10.22 31.72 -30.85
C GLY A 1048 -9.91 32.35 -29.48
N GLU A 1049 -10.80 33.22 -29.02
CA GLU A 1049 -10.62 34.01 -27.81
C GLU A 1049 -11.09 33.24 -26.56
N ASN A 1050 -10.22 33.15 -25.55
CA ASN A 1050 -10.53 32.52 -24.27
C ASN A 1050 -10.10 33.42 -23.11
N TYR A 1051 -10.89 33.41 -22.05
CA TYR A 1051 -10.65 34.20 -20.85
C TYR A 1051 -10.69 33.26 -19.65
N THR A 1052 -9.71 33.37 -18.77
CA THR A 1052 -9.74 32.69 -17.47
C THR A 1052 -9.44 33.70 -16.39
N TRP A 1053 -10.16 33.63 -15.28
CA TRP A 1053 -9.86 34.44 -14.11
C TRP A 1053 -9.95 33.59 -12.86
N SER A 1054 -9.08 33.87 -11.90
CA SER A 1054 -9.14 33.27 -10.59
C SER A 1054 -9.00 34.32 -9.50
N PHE A 1055 -9.68 34.06 -8.39
CA PHE A 1055 -9.66 34.89 -7.20
C PHE A 1055 -9.48 33.97 -6.01
N LYS A 1056 -8.38 34.13 -5.28
CA LYS A 1056 -8.08 33.39 -4.07
C LYS A 1056 -7.96 34.38 -2.92
N PHE A 1057 -8.74 34.18 -1.88
CA PHE A 1057 -8.66 34.96 -0.67
C PHE A 1057 -8.45 34.03 0.51
N GLN A 1058 -7.38 34.25 1.25
CA GLN A 1058 -7.07 33.54 2.47
C GLN A 1058 -7.04 34.55 3.62
N GLN A 1059 -7.73 34.25 4.71
CA GLN A 1059 -7.69 35.05 5.91
C GLN A 1059 -7.52 34.17 7.14
N LYS A 1060 -6.45 34.42 7.90
CA LYS A 1060 -6.32 33.90 9.26
C LYS A 1060 -7.21 34.73 10.18
N LEU A 1061 -8.28 34.13 10.67
CA LEU A 1061 -9.16 34.75 11.67
C LEU A 1061 -8.51 34.71 13.06
N SER A 1062 -7.76 33.65 13.35
CA SER A 1062 -7.01 33.48 14.59
C SER A 1062 -5.75 32.64 14.35
N LYS A 1063 -5.00 32.27 15.40
CA LYS A 1063 -3.90 31.30 15.27
C LYS A 1063 -4.39 29.89 14.88
N LEU A 1064 -5.67 29.61 15.12
CA LEU A 1064 -6.28 28.30 15.01
C LEU A 1064 -7.30 28.21 13.87
N ILE A 1065 -7.64 29.31 13.18
CA ILE A 1065 -8.72 29.32 12.19
C ILE A 1065 -8.32 30.15 10.98
N ASP A 1066 -8.38 29.51 9.82
CA ASP A 1066 -8.16 30.06 8.50
C ASP A 1066 -9.44 29.91 7.65
N ILE A 1067 -9.75 30.93 6.85
CA ILE A 1067 -10.77 30.90 5.80
C ILE A 1067 -10.09 31.00 4.45
N ASN A 1068 -10.43 30.11 3.53
CA ASN A 1068 -10.01 30.12 2.15
C ASN A 1068 -11.24 30.27 1.26
N PHE A 1069 -11.22 31.25 0.37
CA PHE A 1069 -12.17 31.40 -0.72
C PHE A 1069 -11.41 31.27 -2.02
N LEU A 1070 -11.88 30.38 -2.90
CA LEU A 1070 -11.34 30.18 -4.24
C LEU A 1070 -12.50 30.38 -5.21
N TYR A 1071 -12.29 31.18 -6.24
CA TYR A 1071 -13.21 31.31 -7.33
C TYR A 1071 -12.43 31.25 -8.63
N PHE A 1072 -12.93 30.45 -9.55
CA PHE A 1072 -12.39 30.26 -10.88
C PHE A 1072 -13.51 30.48 -11.88
N GLY A 1073 -13.21 31.18 -12.96
CA GLY A 1073 -14.12 31.24 -14.09
C GLY A 1073 -13.37 31.19 -15.41
N ARG A 1074 -14.02 30.58 -16.40
CA ARG A 1074 -13.54 30.49 -17.76
C ARG A 1074 -14.65 30.81 -18.75
N LYS A 1075 -14.27 31.41 -19.87
CA LYS A 1075 -15.15 31.66 -21.00
C LYS A 1075 -14.38 31.45 -22.29
N SER A 1076 -14.91 30.62 -23.17
CA SER A 1076 -14.44 30.50 -24.55
C SER A 1076 -15.42 31.22 -25.49
N GLN A 1077 -15.00 31.47 -26.73
CA GLN A 1077 -15.76 32.26 -27.69
C GLN A 1077 -17.17 31.70 -27.95
N ASN A 1078 -17.31 30.37 -28.03
CA ASN A 1078 -18.56 29.68 -28.39
C ASN A 1078 -19.16 28.88 -27.21
N SER A 1079 -18.77 29.17 -25.97
CA SER A 1079 -19.26 28.46 -24.79
C SER A 1079 -19.92 29.40 -23.78
N GLU A 1080 -20.83 28.85 -22.99
CA GLU A 1080 -21.31 29.54 -21.81
C GLU A 1080 -20.17 29.79 -20.82
N THR A 1081 -20.30 30.85 -20.03
CA THR A 1081 -19.29 31.14 -19.01
C THR A 1081 -19.40 30.12 -17.89
N ILE A 1082 -18.31 29.41 -17.61
CA ILE A 1082 -18.23 28.44 -16.51
C ILE A 1082 -17.68 29.16 -15.29
N HIS A 1083 -18.37 28.98 -14.16
CA HIS A 1083 -18.08 29.55 -12.87
C HIS A 1083 -17.97 28.43 -11.86
N ASN A 1084 -16.88 28.41 -11.09
CA ASN A 1084 -16.70 27.48 -9.98
C ASN A 1084 -16.17 28.27 -8.78
N GLY A 1085 -16.84 28.18 -7.64
CA GLY A 1085 -16.46 28.84 -6.41
C GLY A 1085 -16.45 27.85 -5.25
N SER A 1086 -15.36 27.85 -4.48
CA SER A 1086 -15.27 27.10 -3.24
C SER A 1086 -14.95 28.00 -2.05
N ILE A 1087 -15.59 27.69 -0.92
CA ILE A 1087 -15.29 28.29 0.37
C ILE A 1087 -14.88 27.16 1.29
N GLN A 1088 -13.72 27.27 1.91
CA GLN A 1088 -13.20 26.32 2.89
C GLN A 1088 -12.88 27.03 4.20
N PHE A 1089 -13.36 26.47 5.30
CA PHE A 1089 -12.97 26.83 6.66
C PHE A 1089 -12.01 25.77 7.18
N LYS A 1090 -10.84 26.18 7.67
CA LYS A 1090 -9.83 25.28 8.23
C LYS A 1090 -9.47 25.69 9.65
N ALA A 1091 -9.76 24.83 10.62
CA ALA A 1091 -9.24 24.96 11.97
C ALA A 1091 -7.90 24.20 12.07
N ILE A 1092 -6.89 24.77 12.70
CA ILE A 1092 -5.55 24.21 12.90
C ILE A 1092 -5.31 24.17 14.41
N PHE A 1093 -4.83 23.05 14.92
CA PHE A 1093 -4.66 22.80 16.36
C PHE A 1093 -3.21 22.66 16.77
#